data_AF-A0A927WKR8-F1
#
_entry.id   AF-A0A927WKR8-F1
#
_cell.length_a   1.000
_cell.length_b   1.000
_cell.length_c   1.000
_cell.angle_alpha   90.00
_cell.angle_beta   90.00
_cell.angle_gamma   90.00
#
_symmetry.space_group_name_H-M   'P 1'
#
loop_
_entity.id
_entity.type
_entity.pdbx_description
1 polymer ?
#
loop_
_entity_poly.entity_id
_entity_poly.type
_entity_poly.pdbx_seq_one_letter_code
_entity_poly.pdbx_strand_id
1 'polypeptide(L)'
;MSLLNRTLTAIEPANHELAQQAAAQLTKVMEGDEDSLGLLKDLLLKYLSITGEMHPAAPDKCTVICCASHGVAAEAVSAYPEETTLQMTKSYLIGQGAAANAFANFADSEIFIADFGIKADTADIPGLLDCRIGNGTDNIAQGPAMSREQAIAALEKGIELAEKLVAEGFDCLLPGEMGIANTTVSAAICAAICNKTAAEVTGRGTNISDERLAKKTAIVEKALNLNQPDNTDAIDVLAKVGGFEFGAIAGLMLGFAAHHKAVILDGSNCAAAALIAQNLAPDCVDYFLPSHRGGEPAQGFALEKLGLTPILHLDLRLGEACGSSILARELEAMLNLWDVVSHLPHDPVETPFQQAYMPNLAPKVTNKTFDFYLSTMQDLDTQAMEVCKERLDNLVKPLESLGALEQIATEIAGIMGDELPNCDLDRALLCFTSKVSNPLQMQLTAASSQSAKADVTLAHVREGLPLTAAFDFGREQGEFLSLSYPLLGLSMTEMDEHAPFGTTADLLRQELLNADGSLKYPADEFLAHAPEAVQPFIGAMIGAIIAAAHNSALIILDDEASEIIARYTELLCPAVRPYILHVQPLLVKANCTLPGGLIAGLGMDIAEAALYMLNYMRTFAESKVAIASDGPGAQRQQN
;
A
#
# COMPACT_ATOMS: atom_id res chain seq x y z
N MET A 1 -5.95 30.05 -26.59
CA MET A 1 -6.55 29.02 -25.73
C MET A 1 -5.94 29.21 -24.35
N SER A 2 -6.71 29.17 -23.25
CA SER A 2 -6.13 29.19 -21.90
C SER A 2 -5.26 27.94 -21.69
N LEU A 3 -4.37 27.97 -20.68
CA LEU A 3 -3.51 26.83 -20.36
C LEU A 3 -4.38 25.61 -20.03
N LEU A 4 -5.42 25.81 -19.22
CA LEU A 4 -6.39 24.77 -18.90
C LEU A 4 -7.00 24.16 -20.17
N ASN A 5 -7.59 24.96 -21.06
CA ASN A 5 -8.26 24.43 -22.25
C ASN A 5 -7.29 23.72 -23.21
N ARG A 6 -6.05 24.20 -23.31
CA ARG A 6 -5.01 23.53 -24.11
C ARG A 6 -4.71 22.14 -23.54
N THR A 7 -4.55 22.05 -22.22
CA THR A 7 -4.25 20.81 -21.51
C THR A 7 -5.39 19.81 -21.64
N LEU A 8 -6.63 20.25 -21.39
CA LEU A 8 -7.82 19.39 -21.53
C LEU A 8 -7.97 18.83 -22.95
N THR A 9 -7.60 19.60 -23.98
CA THR A 9 -7.67 19.15 -25.39
C THR A 9 -6.54 18.18 -25.75
N ALA A 10 -5.45 18.17 -24.98
CA ALA A 10 -4.29 17.30 -25.21
C ALA A 10 -4.43 15.93 -24.50
N ILE A 11 -5.36 15.80 -23.55
CA ILE A 11 -5.64 14.52 -22.91
C ILE A 11 -6.44 13.65 -23.89
N GLU A 12 -5.85 12.52 -24.24
CA GLU A 12 -6.46 11.49 -25.09
C GLU A 12 -6.68 10.21 -24.26
N PRO A 13 -7.67 9.36 -24.60
CA PRO A 13 -7.80 8.03 -24.00
C PRO A 13 -6.50 7.24 -24.13
N ALA A 14 -6.17 6.42 -23.12
CA ALA A 14 -4.94 5.63 -23.18
C ALA A 14 -5.03 4.58 -24.31
N ASN A 15 -3.89 4.28 -24.94
CA ASN A 15 -3.84 3.29 -26.01
C ASN A 15 -3.80 1.87 -25.43
N HIS A 16 -4.93 1.17 -25.53
CA HIS A 16 -5.05 -0.19 -25.04
C HIS A 16 -4.52 -1.28 -26.00
N GLU A 17 -4.07 -0.93 -27.21
CA GLU A 17 -3.58 -1.93 -28.19
C GLU A 17 -2.37 -2.70 -27.64
N LEU A 18 -1.41 -1.99 -27.04
CA LEU A 18 -0.22 -2.64 -26.45
C LEU A 18 -0.58 -3.46 -25.21
N ALA A 19 -1.46 -2.97 -24.35
CA ALA A 19 -1.95 -3.75 -23.22
C ALA A 19 -2.69 -5.02 -23.68
N GLN A 20 -3.43 -4.98 -24.78
CA GLN A 20 -4.05 -6.18 -25.36
C GLN A 20 -3.01 -7.16 -25.92
N GLN A 21 -1.93 -6.66 -26.53
CA GLN A 21 -0.82 -7.50 -26.98
C GLN A 21 -0.08 -8.14 -25.80
N ALA A 22 0.18 -7.37 -24.75
CA ALA A 22 0.79 -7.85 -23.50
C ALA A 22 -0.10 -8.90 -22.81
N ALA A 23 -1.41 -8.65 -22.73
CA ALA A 23 -2.38 -9.63 -22.21
C ALA A 23 -2.35 -10.92 -23.03
N ALA A 24 -2.39 -10.85 -24.36
CA ALA A 24 -2.32 -12.03 -25.22
C ALA A 24 -0.99 -12.79 -25.07
N GLN A 25 0.10 -12.07 -24.83
CA GLN A 25 1.40 -12.68 -24.55
C GLN A 25 1.44 -13.36 -23.18
N LEU A 26 0.89 -12.72 -22.14
CA LEU A 26 0.68 -13.34 -20.83
C LEU A 26 -0.12 -14.64 -20.98
N THR A 27 -1.27 -14.59 -21.65
CA THR A 27 -2.09 -15.80 -21.92
C THR A 27 -1.29 -16.91 -22.60
N LYS A 28 -0.47 -16.55 -23.58
CA LYS A 28 0.32 -17.53 -24.33
C LYS A 28 1.44 -18.14 -23.47
N VAL A 29 2.20 -17.32 -22.75
CA VAL A 29 3.37 -17.76 -21.97
C VAL A 29 2.93 -18.50 -20.72
N MET A 30 1.87 -18.02 -20.06
CA MET A 30 1.28 -18.63 -18.87
C MET A 30 0.24 -19.72 -19.20
N GLU A 31 0.16 -20.16 -20.46
CA GLU A 31 -0.71 -21.25 -20.92
C GLU A 31 -2.21 -21.10 -20.56
N GLY A 32 -2.70 -19.87 -20.38
CA GLY A 32 -4.07 -19.55 -19.97
C GLY A 32 -4.26 -19.26 -18.48
N ASP A 33 -3.18 -19.28 -17.69
CA ASP A 33 -3.21 -19.03 -16.24
C ASP A 33 -2.93 -17.56 -15.87
N GLU A 34 -2.99 -16.62 -16.81
CA GLU A 34 -2.71 -15.20 -16.55
C GLU A 34 -3.68 -14.57 -15.53
N ASP A 35 -4.85 -15.19 -15.30
CA ASP A 35 -5.78 -14.78 -14.25
C ASP A 35 -5.23 -15.04 -12.84
N SER A 36 -4.22 -15.90 -12.69
CA SER A 36 -3.54 -16.14 -11.41
C SER A 36 -2.80 -14.91 -10.85
N LEU A 37 -2.54 -13.90 -11.67
CA LEU A 37 -1.97 -12.61 -11.24
C LEU A 37 -3.03 -11.68 -10.63
N GLY A 38 -4.32 -11.98 -10.78
CA GLY A 38 -5.41 -11.16 -10.26
C GLY A 38 -5.34 -9.68 -10.70
N LEU A 39 -5.63 -8.76 -9.78
CA LEU A 39 -5.60 -7.32 -10.03
C LEU A 39 -4.19 -6.75 -10.28
N LEU A 40 -3.12 -7.50 -9.98
CA LEU A 40 -1.76 -7.09 -10.31
C LEU A 40 -1.52 -7.10 -11.83
N LYS A 41 -2.20 -8.01 -12.56
CA LYS A 41 -2.24 -7.97 -14.02
C LYS A 41 -2.88 -6.67 -14.51
N ASP A 42 -4.01 -6.29 -13.93
CA ASP A 42 -4.73 -5.07 -14.34
C ASP A 42 -3.89 -3.81 -14.08
N LEU A 43 -3.16 -3.78 -12.95
CA LEU A 43 -2.19 -2.72 -12.64
C LEU A 43 -1.10 -2.60 -13.72
N LEU A 44 -0.46 -3.72 -14.07
CA LEU A 44 0.55 -3.79 -15.12
C LEU A 44 -0.01 -3.30 -16.47
N LEU A 45 -1.11 -3.90 -16.92
CA LEU A 45 -1.71 -3.60 -18.23
C LEU A 45 -2.18 -2.14 -18.32
N LYS A 46 -2.66 -1.57 -17.22
CA LYS A 46 -3.00 -0.15 -17.16
C LYS A 46 -1.76 0.72 -17.33
N TYR A 47 -0.66 0.40 -16.66
CA TYR A 47 0.59 1.14 -16.81
C TYR A 47 1.20 1.02 -18.22
N LEU A 48 1.13 -0.15 -18.87
CA LEU A 48 1.53 -0.30 -20.27
C LEU A 48 0.65 0.54 -21.22
N SER A 49 -0.66 0.64 -20.92
CA SER A 49 -1.57 1.50 -21.69
C SER A 49 -1.21 2.99 -21.56
N ILE A 50 -0.79 3.41 -20.36
CA ILE A 50 -0.38 4.80 -20.08
C ILE A 50 0.88 5.17 -20.84
N THR A 51 1.92 4.34 -20.70
CA THR A 51 3.24 4.61 -21.29
C THR A 51 3.22 4.45 -22.81
N GLY A 52 2.34 3.59 -23.34
CA GLY A 52 2.36 3.24 -24.76
C GLY A 52 3.63 2.47 -25.14
N GLU A 53 4.24 1.77 -24.18
CA GLU A 53 5.47 1.00 -24.36
C GLU A 53 5.25 -0.44 -23.91
N MET A 54 5.86 -1.39 -24.65
CA MET A 54 5.79 -2.82 -24.30
C MET A 54 6.72 -3.15 -23.13
N HIS A 55 7.85 -2.46 -23.01
CA HIS A 55 8.85 -2.65 -21.95
C HIS A 55 9.27 -1.29 -21.40
N PRO A 56 8.38 -0.58 -20.70
CA PRO A 56 8.76 0.68 -20.08
C PRO A 56 9.82 0.43 -19.01
N ALA A 57 10.74 1.39 -18.85
CA ALA A 57 11.60 1.42 -17.68
C ALA A 57 10.77 1.62 -16.40
N ALA A 58 11.34 1.29 -15.25
CA ALA A 58 10.77 1.72 -13.97
C ALA A 58 10.59 3.25 -13.97
N PRO A 59 9.45 3.79 -13.52
CA PRO A 59 9.19 5.22 -13.62
C PRO A 59 10.11 6.03 -12.72
N ASP A 60 10.63 7.14 -13.25
CA ASP A 60 11.15 8.24 -12.45
C ASP A 60 9.98 8.93 -11.75
N LYS A 61 9.95 8.86 -10.42
CA LYS A 61 8.81 9.28 -9.59
C LYS A 61 9.04 10.63 -8.96
N CYS A 62 7.99 11.45 -8.90
CA CYS A 62 7.98 12.66 -8.09
C CYS A 62 6.78 12.69 -7.13
N THR A 63 7.07 12.94 -5.85
CA THR A 63 6.07 13.21 -4.82
C THR A 63 5.84 14.70 -4.72
N VAL A 64 4.61 15.17 -4.91
CA VAL A 64 4.29 16.60 -4.81
C VAL A 64 3.31 16.84 -3.68
N ILE A 65 3.75 17.51 -2.61
CA ILE A 65 2.88 17.90 -1.50
C ILE A 65 2.34 19.31 -1.74
N CYS A 66 1.06 19.37 -2.08
CA CYS A 66 0.34 20.64 -2.29
C CYS A 66 -0.18 21.17 -0.95
N CYS A 67 0.33 22.32 -0.51
CA CYS A 67 0.00 22.91 0.78
C CYS A 67 -0.92 24.14 0.62
N ALA A 68 -2.04 24.16 1.35
CA ALA A 68 -2.92 25.33 1.43
C ALA A 68 -3.72 25.34 2.74
N SER A 69 -4.23 26.51 3.11
CA SER A 69 -5.09 26.66 4.30
C SER A 69 -6.54 26.89 3.91
N HIS A 70 -7.46 26.45 4.78
CA HIS A 70 -8.90 26.55 4.53
C HIS A 70 -9.60 27.45 5.54
N GLY A 71 -10.43 28.38 5.07
CA GLY A 71 -11.25 29.23 5.93
C GLY A 71 -12.25 28.45 6.80
N VAL A 72 -12.64 27.24 6.38
CA VAL A 72 -13.54 26.36 7.16
C VAL A 72 -12.89 25.82 8.44
N ALA A 73 -11.57 25.90 8.58
CA ALA A 73 -10.89 25.52 9.81
C ALA A 73 -11.35 26.36 11.02
N ALA A 74 -11.82 27.61 10.79
CA ALA A 74 -12.43 28.46 11.80
C ALA A 74 -13.70 27.86 12.42
N GLU A 75 -14.34 26.89 11.76
CA GLU A 75 -15.48 26.14 12.29
C GLU A 75 -15.05 25.01 13.25
N ALA A 76 -13.75 24.88 13.57
CA ALA A 76 -13.18 23.90 14.49
C ALA A 76 -13.59 22.44 14.17
N VAL A 77 -13.49 22.08 12.88
CA VAL A 77 -13.81 20.75 12.33
C VAL A 77 -12.60 19.79 12.32
N SER A 78 -11.42 20.26 12.73
CA SER A 78 -10.17 19.49 12.85
C SER A 78 -9.77 19.35 14.32
N ALA A 79 -9.01 18.31 14.66
CA ALA A 79 -8.36 18.17 15.97
C ALA A 79 -7.14 19.10 16.15
N TYR A 80 -6.56 19.60 15.05
CA TYR A 80 -5.34 20.42 15.07
C TYR A 80 -5.63 21.88 14.68
N PRO A 81 -4.86 22.85 15.21
CA PRO A 81 -5.05 24.26 14.93
C PRO A 81 -4.53 24.66 13.53
N GLU A 82 -5.02 25.77 12.97
CA GLU A 82 -4.74 26.22 11.59
C GLU A 82 -3.25 26.32 11.25
N GLU A 83 -2.45 26.82 12.20
CA GLU A 83 -0.99 27.01 12.06
C GLU A 83 -0.22 25.71 11.80
N THR A 84 -0.82 24.56 12.12
CA THR A 84 -0.23 23.23 11.86
C THR A 84 0.08 23.04 10.38
N THR A 85 -0.69 23.65 9.48
CA THR A 85 -0.43 23.63 8.03
C THR A 85 0.99 24.12 7.72
N LEU A 86 1.38 25.28 8.26
CA LEU A 86 2.70 25.86 8.06
C LEU A 86 3.78 25.04 8.76
N GLN A 87 3.49 24.52 9.96
CA GLN A 87 4.45 23.73 10.73
C GLN A 87 4.82 22.43 10.01
N MET A 88 3.84 21.69 9.49
CA MET A 88 4.09 20.50 8.69
C MET A 88 4.77 20.83 7.36
N THR A 89 4.36 21.90 6.68
CA THR A 89 5.03 22.37 5.45
C THR A 89 6.54 22.55 5.68
N LYS A 90 6.93 23.17 6.81
CA LYS A 90 8.34 23.31 7.20
C LYS A 90 8.99 21.98 7.55
N SER A 91 8.23 21.04 8.13
CA SER A 91 8.71 19.69 8.41
C SER A 91 9.12 18.97 7.12
N TYR A 92 8.29 19.00 6.08
CA TYR A 92 8.59 18.31 4.81
C TYR A 92 9.88 18.78 4.12
N LEU A 93 10.27 20.03 4.35
CA LEU A 93 11.50 20.62 3.80
C LEU A 93 12.77 20.17 4.55
N ILE A 94 12.62 19.36 5.58
CA ILE A 94 13.68 18.68 6.29
C ILE A 94 13.71 17.24 5.76
N GLY A 95 14.83 16.75 5.24
CA GLY A 95 14.91 15.46 4.53
C GLY A 95 14.49 14.19 5.30
N GLN A 96 14.17 14.28 6.59
CA GLN A 96 13.58 13.22 7.43
C GLN A 96 12.44 13.79 8.31
N GLY A 97 11.66 14.70 7.75
CA GLY A 97 10.77 15.57 8.52
C GLY A 97 9.45 14.93 8.93
N ALA A 98 8.76 14.28 7.99
CA ALA A 98 7.42 13.73 8.18
C ALA A 98 7.18 12.50 7.29
N ALA A 99 5.97 11.96 7.29
CA ALA A 99 5.65 10.71 6.58
C ALA A 99 5.90 10.85 5.08
N ALA A 100 5.50 11.97 4.46
CA ALA A 100 5.81 12.24 3.05
C ALA A 100 7.29 12.01 2.70
N ASN A 101 8.23 12.41 3.56
CA ASN A 101 9.65 12.19 3.35
C ASN A 101 10.05 10.72 3.47
N ALA A 102 9.56 10.03 4.52
CA ALA A 102 9.85 8.62 4.74
C ALA A 102 9.36 7.75 3.57
N PHE A 103 8.15 8.01 3.08
CA PHE A 103 7.56 7.28 1.96
C PHE A 103 8.17 7.68 0.60
N ALA A 104 8.55 8.94 0.40
CA ALA A 104 9.31 9.35 -0.78
C ALA A 104 10.68 8.65 -0.83
N ASN A 105 11.39 8.55 0.31
CA ASN A 105 12.64 7.80 0.39
C ASN A 105 12.44 6.29 0.13
N PHE A 106 11.40 5.69 0.73
CA PHE A 106 11.06 4.28 0.53
C PHE A 106 10.77 3.97 -0.94
N ALA A 107 10.02 4.83 -1.62
CA ALA A 107 9.67 4.65 -3.02
C ALA A 107 10.75 5.13 -3.99
N ASP A 108 11.88 5.68 -3.54
CA ASP A 108 12.87 6.35 -4.40
C ASP A 108 12.21 7.40 -5.32
N SER A 109 11.51 8.34 -4.68
CA SER A 109 10.74 9.42 -5.31
C SER A 109 11.27 10.78 -4.90
N GLU A 110 11.51 11.67 -5.86
CA GLU A 110 11.94 13.05 -5.56
C GLU A 110 10.76 13.84 -4.97
N ILE A 111 10.96 14.49 -3.84
CA ILE A 111 9.88 15.21 -3.13
C ILE A 111 9.91 16.72 -3.37
N PHE A 112 8.76 17.27 -3.77
CA PHE A 112 8.52 18.69 -4.01
C PHE A 112 7.42 19.21 -3.09
N ILE A 113 7.69 20.30 -2.38
CA ILE A 113 6.73 20.94 -1.47
C ILE A 113 6.31 22.27 -2.07
N ALA A 114 5.01 22.48 -2.28
CA ALA A 114 4.49 23.65 -2.97
C ALA A 114 3.41 24.38 -2.16
N ASP A 115 3.57 25.69 -1.99
CA ASP A 115 2.59 26.56 -1.38
C ASP A 115 1.60 27.08 -2.43
N PHE A 116 0.37 26.60 -2.38
CA PHE A 116 -0.74 27.08 -3.21
C PHE A 116 -1.61 28.11 -2.49
N GLY A 117 -1.44 28.28 -1.19
CA GLY A 117 -2.17 29.28 -0.42
C GLY A 117 -2.22 29.00 1.07
N ILE A 118 -1.08 28.83 1.70
CA ILE A 118 -0.94 28.76 3.16
C ILE A 118 -1.33 30.12 3.76
N LYS A 119 -2.09 30.12 4.86
CA LYS A 119 -2.51 31.34 5.57
C LYS A 119 -1.40 31.90 6.48
N ALA A 120 -0.20 32.12 5.92
CA ALA A 120 0.96 32.65 6.63
C ALA A 120 1.96 33.30 5.66
N ASP A 121 2.97 33.99 6.20
CA ASP A 121 4.11 34.42 5.42
C ASP A 121 5.05 33.24 5.14
N THR A 122 5.34 33.00 3.86
CA THR A 122 6.11 31.87 3.35
C THR A 122 7.26 32.29 2.44
N ALA A 123 7.44 33.60 2.20
CA ALA A 123 8.36 34.12 1.18
C ALA A 123 9.83 33.72 1.42
N ASP A 124 10.24 33.58 2.68
CA ASP A 124 11.62 33.28 3.07
C ASP A 124 11.86 31.81 3.45
N ILE A 125 10.95 30.89 3.10
CA ILE A 125 11.11 29.46 3.43
C ILE A 125 11.93 28.76 2.32
N PRO A 126 13.17 28.33 2.58
CA PRO A 126 14.01 27.72 1.56
C PRO A 126 13.45 26.37 1.08
N GLY A 127 13.48 26.13 -0.22
CA GLY A 127 13.03 24.88 -0.84
C GLY A 127 11.52 24.78 -1.06
N LEU A 128 10.72 25.69 -0.49
CA LEU A 128 9.29 25.77 -0.76
C LEU A 128 9.03 26.36 -2.15
N LEU A 129 8.30 25.64 -3.00
CA LEU A 129 7.88 26.15 -4.30
C LEU A 129 6.75 27.17 -4.11
N ASP A 130 6.94 28.38 -4.64
CA ASP A 130 5.92 29.42 -4.63
C ASP A 130 4.94 29.23 -5.79
N CYS A 131 3.77 28.66 -5.49
CA CYS A 131 2.66 28.47 -6.41
C CYS A 131 1.41 29.23 -5.94
N ARG A 132 1.60 30.30 -5.16
CA ARG A 132 0.55 30.85 -4.31
C ARG A 132 -0.58 31.51 -5.09
N ILE A 133 -1.81 31.10 -4.79
CA ILE A 133 -3.06 31.69 -5.34
C ILE A 133 -3.65 32.76 -4.41
N GLY A 134 -3.54 32.54 -3.10
CA GLY A 134 -4.13 33.39 -2.06
C GLY A 134 -3.57 33.14 -0.67
N ASN A 135 -4.22 33.69 0.36
CA ASN A 135 -3.81 33.53 1.77
C ASN A 135 -4.80 32.61 2.52
N GLY A 136 -4.90 31.37 2.06
CA GLY A 136 -5.98 30.45 2.39
C GLY A 136 -7.27 30.75 1.62
N THR A 137 -8.13 29.74 1.50
CA THR A 137 -9.47 29.91 0.94
C THR A 137 -10.39 30.61 1.94
N ASP A 138 -11.49 31.17 1.43
CA ASP A 138 -12.61 31.61 2.25
C ASP A 138 -13.32 30.42 2.91
N ASN A 139 -14.20 30.71 3.86
CA ASN A 139 -14.93 29.69 4.62
C ASN A 139 -16.17 29.21 3.86
N ILE A 140 -16.15 27.95 3.42
CA ILE A 140 -17.25 27.32 2.68
C ILE A 140 -18.59 27.29 3.44
N ALA A 141 -18.56 27.42 4.77
CA ALA A 141 -19.75 27.50 5.61
C ALA A 141 -20.39 28.90 5.64
N GLN A 142 -19.76 29.89 5.01
CA GLN A 142 -20.18 31.30 4.97
C GLN A 142 -20.35 31.85 3.55
N GLY A 143 -19.81 31.16 2.54
CA GLY A 143 -19.90 31.52 1.12
C GLY A 143 -19.01 30.59 0.29
N PRO A 144 -18.66 30.96 -0.95
CA PRO A 144 -17.76 30.16 -1.77
C PRO A 144 -16.34 30.14 -1.19
N ALA A 145 -15.59 29.06 -1.45
CA ALA A 145 -14.19 28.93 -1.06
C ALA A 145 -13.28 29.98 -1.74
N MET A 146 -13.57 30.28 -3.00
CA MET A 146 -12.77 31.19 -3.83
C MET A 146 -13.57 31.69 -5.02
N SER A 147 -13.04 32.68 -5.75
CA SER A 147 -13.58 33.07 -7.05
C SER A 147 -13.37 31.99 -8.10
N ARG A 148 -14.19 31.99 -9.16
CA ARG A 148 -14.01 31.08 -10.30
C ARG A 148 -12.65 31.27 -10.96
N GLU A 149 -12.16 32.51 -11.03
CA GLU A 149 -10.85 32.86 -11.57
C GLU A 149 -9.72 32.25 -10.73
N GLN A 150 -9.85 32.25 -9.40
CA GLN A 150 -8.89 31.58 -8.52
C GLN A 150 -8.94 30.05 -8.65
N ALA A 151 -10.12 29.47 -8.85
CA ALA A 151 -10.25 28.03 -9.10
C ALA A 151 -9.54 27.63 -10.41
N ILE A 152 -9.70 28.43 -11.47
CA ILE A 152 -8.95 28.25 -12.73
C ILE A 152 -7.45 28.44 -12.49
N ALA A 153 -7.04 29.48 -11.76
CA ALA A 153 -5.64 29.74 -11.46
C ALA A 153 -4.98 28.59 -10.66
N ALA A 154 -5.71 27.97 -9.72
CA ALA A 154 -5.25 26.80 -8.99
C ALA A 154 -4.99 25.60 -9.91
N LEU A 155 -5.93 25.31 -10.82
CA LEU A 155 -5.76 24.28 -11.86
C LEU A 155 -4.56 24.59 -12.75
N GLU A 156 -4.46 25.82 -13.27
CA GLU A 156 -3.38 26.25 -14.16
C GLU A 156 -2.01 26.21 -13.47
N LYS A 157 -1.91 26.56 -12.18
CA LYS A 157 -0.65 26.43 -11.42
C LYS A 157 -0.25 24.98 -11.19
N GLY A 158 -1.21 24.08 -10.96
CA GLY A 158 -0.95 22.64 -10.94
C GLY A 158 -0.42 22.13 -12.28
N ILE A 159 -1.03 22.56 -13.38
CA ILE A 159 -0.59 22.21 -14.75
C ILE A 159 0.82 22.75 -15.03
N GLU A 160 1.11 24.00 -14.69
CA GLU A 160 2.46 24.60 -14.86
C GLU A 160 3.53 23.78 -14.12
N LEU A 161 3.24 23.34 -12.89
CA LEU A 161 4.15 22.50 -12.11
C LEU A 161 4.33 21.11 -12.74
N ALA A 162 3.25 20.50 -13.24
CA ALA A 162 3.33 19.23 -13.96
C ALA A 162 4.17 19.35 -15.25
N GLU A 163 3.92 20.35 -16.09
CA GLU A 163 4.70 20.59 -17.31
C GLU A 163 6.20 20.75 -16.99
N LYS A 164 6.53 21.41 -15.88
CA LYS A 164 7.91 21.54 -15.40
C LYS A 164 8.50 20.18 -14.99
N LEU A 165 7.81 19.41 -14.15
CA LEU A 165 8.32 18.14 -13.63
C LEU A 165 8.48 17.10 -14.75
N VAL A 166 7.52 17.03 -15.67
CA VAL A 166 7.64 16.17 -16.86
C VAL A 166 8.84 16.59 -17.73
N ALA A 167 9.10 17.90 -17.88
CA ALA A 167 10.27 18.38 -18.61
C ALA A 167 11.61 18.08 -17.89
N GLU A 168 11.58 17.86 -16.58
CA GLU A 168 12.72 17.41 -15.77
C GLU A 168 12.94 15.88 -15.85
N GLY A 169 12.01 15.14 -16.45
CA GLY A 169 12.12 13.71 -16.71
C GLY A 169 11.22 12.82 -15.86
N PHE A 170 10.37 13.38 -14.99
CA PHE A 170 9.49 12.57 -14.16
C PHE A 170 8.33 11.97 -14.97
N ASP A 171 8.13 10.66 -14.80
CA ASP A 171 7.15 9.86 -15.52
C ASP A 171 5.97 9.40 -14.66
N CYS A 172 6.06 9.58 -13.34
CA CYS A 172 5.03 9.19 -12.40
C CYS A 172 4.85 10.21 -11.27
N LEU A 173 3.62 10.69 -11.11
CA LEU A 173 3.23 11.58 -10.01
C LEU A 173 2.67 10.79 -8.82
N LEU A 174 3.20 11.06 -7.64
CA LEU A 174 2.62 10.69 -6.35
C LEU A 174 2.06 11.96 -5.68
N PRO A 175 0.78 12.32 -5.89
CA PRO A 175 0.22 13.53 -5.34
C PRO A 175 -0.04 13.34 -3.84
N GLY A 176 0.41 14.30 -3.06
CA GLY A 176 0.08 14.44 -1.64
C GLY A 176 -0.34 15.87 -1.34
N GLU A 177 -0.73 16.09 -0.09
CA GLU A 177 -1.44 17.30 0.28
C GLU A 177 -1.26 17.61 1.76
N MET A 178 -1.40 18.89 2.13
CA MET A 178 -1.36 19.31 3.52
C MET A 178 -2.24 20.56 3.70
N GLY A 179 -3.31 20.41 4.48
CA GLY A 179 -4.18 21.53 4.83
C GLY A 179 -5.09 21.21 6.01
N ILE A 180 -5.03 22.00 7.08
CA ILE A 180 -5.96 21.78 8.20
C ILE A 180 -7.40 22.01 7.74
N ALA A 181 -8.25 21.02 8.02
CA ALA A 181 -9.67 20.92 7.62
C ALA A 181 -9.95 20.50 6.16
N ASN A 182 -8.94 20.11 5.38
CA ASN A 182 -9.06 19.55 4.02
C ASN A 182 -10.05 18.37 3.92
N THR A 183 -10.17 17.51 4.92
CA THR A 183 -11.12 16.38 4.92
C THR A 183 -12.59 16.81 5.00
N THR A 184 -12.86 18.07 5.37
CA THR A 184 -14.20 18.68 5.25
C THR A 184 -14.46 19.10 3.80
N VAL A 185 -13.41 19.58 3.13
CA VAL A 185 -13.44 20.03 1.73
C VAL A 185 -13.57 18.83 0.78
N SER A 186 -12.77 17.77 0.95
CA SER A 186 -12.92 16.55 0.14
C SER A 186 -14.27 15.88 0.31
N ALA A 187 -14.83 15.87 1.53
CA ALA A 187 -16.21 15.43 1.77
C ALA A 187 -17.23 16.29 0.99
N ALA A 188 -17.11 17.62 1.01
CA ALA A 188 -18.00 18.51 0.27
C ALA A 188 -17.89 18.33 -1.26
N ILE A 189 -16.67 18.21 -1.80
CA ILE A 189 -16.44 17.91 -3.22
C ILE A 189 -17.08 16.58 -3.60
N CYS A 190 -16.83 15.52 -2.82
CA CYS A 190 -17.38 14.19 -3.06
C CYS A 190 -18.90 14.18 -2.98
N ALA A 191 -19.50 14.86 -2.00
CA ALA A 191 -20.97 14.97 -1.89
C ALA A 191 -21.57 15.64 -3.12
N ALA A 192 -20.98 16.76 -3.57
CA ALA A 192 -21.45 17.50 -4.73
C ALA A 192 -21.38 16.64 -6.00
N ILE A 193 -20.22 16.05 -6.31
CA ILE A 193 -19.98 15.33 -7.56
C ILE A 193 -20.69 13.96 -7.59
N CYS A 194 -20.64 13.22 -6.49
CA CYS A 194 -21.20 11.87 -6.41
C CYS A 194 -22.69 11.86 -6.03
N ASN A 195 -23.32 13.03 -5.85
CA ASN A 195 -24.70 13.19 -5.40
C ASN A 195 -24.98 12.41 -4.09
N LYS A 196 -24.10 12.59 -3.11
CA LYS A 196 -24.20 11.97 -1.79
C LYS A 196 -24.56 12.99 -0.73
N THR A 197 -25.17 12.52 0.35
CA THR A 197 -25.46 13.37 1.51
C THR A 197 -24.18 13.65 2.31
N ALA A 198 -24.17 14.76 3.05
CA ALA A 198 -23.06 15.09 3.95
C ALA A 198 -22.76 13.95 4.96
N ALA A 199 -23.80 13.26 5.44
CA ALA A 199 -23.66 12.17 6.40
C ALA A 199 -22.98 10.92 5.80
N GLU A 200 -23.18 10.64 4.51
CA GLU A 200 -22.55 9.49 3.85
C GLU A 200 -21.04 9.70 3.64
N VAL A 201 -20.63 10.92 3.31
CA VAL A 201 -19.23 11.20 2.90
C VAL A 201 -18.33 11.66 4.05
N THR A 202 -18.89 12.17 5.14
CA THR A 202 -18.09 12.80 6.20
C THR A 202 -17.49 11.76 7.14
N GLY A 203 -16.17 11.62 7.10
CA GLY A 203 -15.39 10.83 8.05
C GLY A 203 -14.75 11.65 9.17
N ARG A 204 -14.04 10.95 10.07
CA ARG A 204 -13.42 11.54 11.26
C ARG A 204 -12.15 12.34 10.95
N GLY A 205 -11.54 12.15 9.79
CA GLY A 205 -10.25 12.72 9.43
C GLY A 205 -9.24 12.49 10.54
N THR A 206 -8.91 13.55 11.26
CA THR A 206 -7.95 13.59 12.37
C THR A 206 -8.43 12.91 13.67
N ASN A 207 -9.14 11.78 13.59
CA ASN A 207 -9.73 11.04 14.72
C ASN A 207 -10.54 11.92 15.69
N ILE A 208 -11.36 12.82 15.14
CA ILE A 208 -12.21 13.71 15.94
C ILE A 208 -13.28 12.94 16.74
N SER A 209 -13.71 13.53 17.86
CA SER A 209 -14.81 13.03 18.70
C SER A 209 -16.15 12.94 17.96
N ASP A 210 -17.11 12.17 18.48
CA ASP A 210 -18.48 12.05 17.91
C ASP A 210 -19.19 13.41 17.83
N GLU A 211 -19.01 14.25 18.86
CA GLU A 211 -19.55 15.60 18.89
C GLU A 211 -18.98 16.45 17.76
N ARG A 212 -17.65 16.41 17.56
CA ARG A 212 -16.99 17.15 16.48
C ARG A 212 -17.30 16.57 15.11
N LEU A 213 -17.50 15.25 14.98
CA LEU A 213 -17.97 14.62 13.75
C LEU A 213 -19.38 15.11 13.39
N ALA A 214 -20.33 15.12 14.34
CA ALA A 214 -21.67 15.66 14.10
C ALA A 214 -21.62 17.13 13.66
N LYS A 215 -20.75 17.94 14.30
CA LYS A 215 -20.50 19.31 13.87
C LYS A 215 -19.93 19.39 12.46
N LYS A 216 -18.91 18.60 12.13
CA LYS A 216 -18.29 18.54 10.80
C LYS A 216 -19.33 18.19 9.73
N THR A 217 -20.16 17.19 9.96
CA THR A 217 -21.26 16.80 9.06
C THR A 217 -22.24 17.95 8.83
N ALA A 218 -22.65 18.64 9.90
CA ALA A 218 -23.54 19.81 9.78
C ALA A 218 -22.89 20.97 9.02
N ILE A 219 -21.56 21.16 9.15
CA ILE A 219 -20.81 22.17 8.39
C ILE A 219 -20.74 21.80 6.89
N VAL A 220 -20.50 20.54 6.55
CA VAL A 220 -20.53 20.06 5.15
C VAL A 220 -21.93 20.28 4.56
N GLU A 221 -22.98 19.89 5.27
CA GLU A 221 -24.37 20.09 4.84
C GLU A 221 -24.69 21.58 4.63
N LYS A 222 -24.27 22.44 5.57
CA LYS A 222 -24.44 23.89 5.45
C LYS A 222 -23.71 24.45 4.24
N ALA A 223 -22.48 24.03 3.99
CA ALA A 223 -21.67 24.49 2.87
C ALA A 223 -22.31 24.13 1.52
N LEU A 224 -22.80 22.89 1.38
CA LEU A 224 -23.52 22.43 0.19
C LEU A 224 -24.82 23.21 -0.04
N ASN A 225 -25.61 23.39 1.02
CA ASN A 225 -26.88 24.11 0.95
C ASN A 225 -26.72 25.60 0.62
N LEU A 226 -25.69 26.25 1.17
CA LEU A 226 -25.44 27.67 0.94
C LEU A 226 -24.90 27.93 -0.46
N ASN A 227 -23.94 27.12 -0.91
CA ASN A 227 -23.23 27.38 -2.16
C ASN A 227 -23.92 26.79 -3.39
N GLN A 228 -24.70 25.71 -3.25
CA GLN A 228 -25.38 25.02 -4.35
C GLN A 228 -24.41 24.74 -5.52
N PRO A 229 -23.33 23.96 -5.30
CA PRO A 229 -22.38 23.64 -6.37
C PRO A 229 -23.05 22.81 -7.47
N ASP A 230 -22.80 23.18 -8.72
CA ASP A 230 -23.28 22.45 -9.90
C ASP A 230 -22.37 21.25 -10.16
N ASN A 231 -22.91 20.04 -10.00
CA ASN A 231 -22.16 18.80 -10.16
C ASN A 231 -21.69 18.52 -11.61
N THR A 232 -22.17 19.30 -12.59
CA THR A 232 -21.73 19.22 -13.99
C THR A 232 -20.65 20.24 -14.36
N ASP A 233 -20.34 21.17 -13.46
CA ASP A 233 -19.30 22.19 -13.65
C ASP A 233 -18.23 22.04 -12.55
N ALA A 234 -17.17 21.28 -12.85
CA ALA A 234 -16.06 21.05 -11.94
C ALA A 234 -15.41 22.33 -11.40
N ILE A 235 -15.37 23.40 -12.19
CA ILE A 235 -14.79 24.68 -11.75
C ILE A 235 -15.74 25.35 -10.76
N ASP A 236 -17.06 25.22 -10.94
CA ASP A 236 -18.05 25.72 -9.98
C ASP A 236 -17.97 24.96 -8.65
N VAL A 237 -17.86 23.62 -8.68
CA VAL A 237 -17.64 22.80 -7.47
C VAL A 237 -16.37 23.25 -6.75
N LEU A 238 -15.25 23.35 -7.47
CA LEU A 238 -13.96 23.76 -6.92
C LEU A 238 -14.01 25.18 -6.31
N ALA A 239 -14.62 26.13 -7.03
CA ALA A 239 -14.74 27.51 -6.56
C ALA A 239 -15.61 27.63 -5.30
N LYS A 240 -16.69 26.85 -5.22
CA LYS A 240 -17.66 26.95 -4.13
C LYS A 240 -17.27 26.18 -2.88
N VAL A 241 -16.86 24.93 -3.03
CA VAL A 241 -16.66 24.01 -1.90
C VAL A 241 -15.29 23.32 -1.91
N GLY A 242 -14.35 23.79 -2.74
CA GLY A 242 -13.01 23.22 -2.89
C GLY A 242 -11.90 23.92 -2.11
N GLY A 243 -10.66 23.63 -2.50
CA GLY A 243 -9.43 24.17 -1.93
C GLY A 243 -8.40 24.49 -3.02
N PHE A 244 -7.44 25.39 -2.74
CA PHE A 244 -6.42 25.75 -3.73
C PHE A 244 -5.55 24.54 -4.08
N GLU A 245 -5.19 23.75 -3.08
CA GLU A 245 -4.46 22.49 -3.23
C GLU A 245 -5.28 21.41 -3.95
N PHE A 246 -6.60 21.32 -3.78
CA PHE A 246 -7.44 20.41 -4.58
C PHE A 246 -7.41 20.79 -6.06
N GLY A 247 -7.50 22.09 -6.38
CA GLY A 247 -7.38 22.60 -7.74
C GLY A 247 -6.00 22.32 -8.32
N ALA A 248 -4.94 22.53 -7.53
CA ALA A 248 -3.58 22.24 -7.92
C ALA A 248 -3.32 20.76 -8.17
N ILE A 249 -3.79 19.86 -7.30
CA ILE A 249 -3.65 18.41 -7.45
C ILE A 249 -4.40 17.95 -8.70
N ALA A 250 -5.63 18.44 -8.93
CA ALA A 250 -6.36 18.17 -10.17
C ALA A 250 -5.59 18.70 -11.40
N GLY A 251 -4.99 19.88 -11.32
CA GLY A 251 -4.13 20.44 -12.36
C GLY A 251 -2.87 19.61 -12.64
N LEU A 252 -2.20 19.14 -11.59
CA LEU A 252 -1.06 18.23 -11.69
C LEU A 252 -1.45 16.92 -12.41
N MET A 253 -2.57 16.32 -12.00
CA MET A 253 -3.12 15.12 -12.60
C MET A 253 -3.42 15.30 -14.09
N LEU A 254 -4.07 16.41 -14.45
CA LEU A 254 -4.38 16.74 -15.84
C LEU A 254 -3.10 17.00 -16.66
N GLY A 255 -2.11 17.66 -16.08
CA GLY A 255 -0.81 17.89 -16.72
C GLY A 255 -0.06 16.59 -17.00
N PHE A 256 0.04 15.68 -16.02
CA PHE A 256 0.64 14.37 -16.22
C PHE A 256 -0.12 13.55 -17.28
N ALA A 257 -1.46 13.53 -17.22
CA ALA A 257 -2.29 12.85 -18.22
C ALA A 257 -2.09 13.40 -19.64
N ALA A 258 -2.00 14.73 -19.80
CA ALA A 258 -1.76 15.38 -21.10
C ALA A 258 -0.38 15.07 -21.70
N HIS A 259 0.54 14.56 -20.88
CA HIS A 259 1.88 14.11 -21.28
C HIS A 259 2.02 12.58 -21.29
N HIS A 260 0.91 11.85 -21.16
CA HIS A 260 0.86 10.38 -21.08
C HIS A 260 1.72 9.80 -19.95
N LYS A 261 1.73 10.48 -18.79
CA LYS A 261 2.47 10.09 -17.60
C LYS A 261 1.53 9.58 -16.51
N ALA A 262 2.01 8.63 -15.71
CA ALA A 262 1.18 7.96 -14.71
C ALA A 262 0.95 8.85 -13.49
N VAL A 263 -0.21 8.70 -12.86
CA VAL A 263 -0.49 9.26 -11.53
C VAL A 263 -0.92 8.12 -10.62
N ILE A 264 -0.22 7.91 -9.51
CA ILE A 264 -0.66 6.96 -8.49
C ILE A 264 -1.43 7.72 -7.42
N LEU A 265 -2.75 7.50 -7.35
CA LEU A 265 -3.62 8.17 -6.40
C LEU A 265 -3.34 7.71 -4.97
N ASP A 266 -3.33 8.65 -4.03
CA ASP A 266 -3.29 8.38 -2.60
C ASP A 266 -4.70 8.41 -1.97
N GLY A 267 -4.87 8.97 -0.76
CA GLY A 267 -6.10 8.89 0.03
C GLY A 267 -7.27 9.75 -0.48
N SER A 268 -8.24 9.97 0.42
CA SER A 268 -9.50 10.68 0.16
C SER A 268 -9.33 12.06 -0.51
N ASN A 269 -8.33 12.83 -0.09
CA ASN A 269 -8.13 14.19 -0.63
C ASN A 269 -7.67 14.14 -2.10
N CYS A 270 -6.74 13.25 -2.43
CA CYS A 270 -6.32 13.01 -3.82
C CYS A 270 -7.47 12.43 -4.67
N ALA A 271 -8.28 11.53 -4.11
CA ALA A 271 -9.46 10.99 -4.81
C ALA A 271 -10.51 12.09 -5.11
N ALA A 272 -10.73 13.04 -4.19
CA ALA A 272 -11.61 14.18 -4.42
C ALA A 272 -11.06 15.16 -5.49
N ALA A 273 -9.75 15.39 -5.52
CA ALA A 273 -9.11 16.13 -6.61
C ALA A 273 -9.24 15.39 -7.96
N ALA A 274 -9.11 14.06 -7.96
CA ALA A 274 -9.34 13.24 -9.14
C ALA A 274 -10.77 13.32 -9.67
N LEU A 275 -11.79 13.48 -8.81
CA LEU A 275 -13.17 13.75 -9.25
C LEU A 275 -13.31 15.10 -9.98
N ILE A 276 -12.57 16.13 -9.55
CA ILE A 276 -12.51 17.41 -10.25
C ILE A 276 -11.85 17.21 -11.62
N ALA A 277 -10.73 16.50 -11.68
CA ALA A 277 -10.05 16.19 -12.94
C ALA A 277 -10.94 15.39 -13.90
N GLN A 278 -11.59 14.31 -13.45
CA GLN A 278 -12.49 13.48 -14.26
C GLN A 278 -13.66 14.29 -14.85
N ASN A 279 -14.26 15.20 -14.07
CA ASN A 279 -15.34 16.03 -14.59
C ASN A 279 -14.87 17.08 -15.61
N LEU A 280 -13.59 17.46 -15.61
CA LEU A 280 -13.00 18.36 -16.62
C LEU A 280 -12.57 17.60 -17.88
N ALA A 281 -11.94 16.44 -17.72
CA ALA A 281 -11.49 15.57 -18.80
C ALA A 281 -11.67 14.09 -18.37
N PRO A 282 -12.77 13.42 -18.74
CA PRO A 282 -13.05 12.05 -18.33
C PRO A 282 -11.93 11.06 -18.66
N ASP A 283 -11.26 11.25 -19.79
CA ASP A 283 -10.18 10.41 -20.29
C ASP A 283 -8.91 10.47 -19.41
N CYS A 284 -8.80 11.45 -18.49
CA CYS A 284 -7.65 11.53 -17.58
C CYS A 284 -7.58 10.34 -16.61
N VAL A 285 -8.69 9.64 -16.37
CA VAL A 285 -8.76 8.50 -15.44
C VAL A 285 -7.97 7.28 -15.93
N ASP A 286 -7.74 7.19 -17.25
CA ASP A 286 -6.90 6.15 -17.83
C ASP A 286 -5.45 6.24 -17.32
N TYR A 287 -5.03 7.43 -16.87
CA TYR A 287 -3.70 7.71 -16.33
C TYR A 287 -3.58 7.51 -14.82
N PHE A 288 -4.68 7.15 -14.14
CA PHE A 288 -4.73 7.06 -12.68
C PHE A 288 -4.64 5.61 -12.18
N LEU A 289 -3.65 5.31 -11.35
CA LEU A 289 -3.49 4.04 -10.66
C LEU A 289 -3.96 4.18 -9.19
N PRO A 290 -4.98 3.44 -8.74
CA PRO A 290 -5.47 3.55 -7.37
C PRO A 290 -4.57 2.75 -6.40
N SER A 291 -3.99 3.40 -5.39
CA SER A 291 -3.16 2.69 -4.40
C SER A 291 -3.99 1.88 -3.40
N HIS A 292 -4.62 2.56 -2.45
CA HIS A 292 -5.20 1.95 -1.26
C HIS A 292 -6.64 2.37 -1.02
N ARG A 293 -7.36 1.50 -0.32
CA ARG A 293 -8.62 1.82 0.32
C ARG A 293 -8.35 2.36 1.72
N GLY A 294 -8.51 3.66 1.90
CA GLY A 294 -8.40 4.35 3.17
C GLY A 294 -9.68 4.35 4.00
N GLY A 295 -9.57 4.88 5.22
CA GLY A 295 -10.65 4.86 6.21
C GLY A 295 -11.70 5.98 6.09
N GLU A 296 -11.53 6.94 5.18
CA GLU A 296 -12.49 8.03 4.97
C GLU A 296 -13.63 7.62 4.03
N PRO A 297 -14.92 7.79 4.41
CA PRO A 297 -16.05 7.35 3.60
C PRO A 297 -16.10 7.95 2.19
N ALA A 298 -15.71 9.22 2.04
CA ALA A 298 -15.69 9.92 0.76
C ALA A 298 -14.83 9.22 -0.30
N GLN A 299 -13.71 8.59 0.09
CA GLN A 299 -12.82 7.95 -0.87
C GLN A 299 -13.51 6.77 -1.57
N GLY A 300 -14.32 5.98 -0.85
CA GLY A 300 -15.04 4.85 -1.44
C GLY A 300 -15.99 5.28 -2.55
N PHE A 301 -16.76 6.35 -2.33
CA PHE A 301 -17.64 6.91 -3.35
C PHE A 301 -16.87 7.57 -4.50
N ALA A 302 -15.73 8.18 -4.21
CA ALA A 302 -14.87 8.77 -5.24
C ALA A 302 -14.29 7.67 -6.15
N LEU A 303 -13.73 6.60 -5.58
CA LEU A 303 -13.19 5.47 -6.33
C LEU A 303 -14.26 4.76 -7.16
N GLU A 304 -15.47 4.58 -6.63
CA GLU A 304 -16.63 4.04 -7.37
C GLU A 304 -16.97 4.92 -8.58
N LYS A 305 -17.04 6.25 -8.39
CA LYS A 305 -17.32 7.22 -9.47
C LYS A 305 -16.20 7.28 -10.52
N LEU A 306 -14.95 7.10 -10.09
CA LEU A 306 -13.78 7.00 -10.96
C LEU A 306 -13.71 5.65 -11.69
N GLY A 307 -14.41 4.61 -11.23
CA GLY A 307 -14.30 3.27 -11.79
C GLY A 307 -12.95 2.60 -11.46
N LEU A 308 -12.35 2.93 -10.31
CA LEU A 308 -11.03 2.47 -9.90
C LEU A 308 -11.11 1.55 -8.69
N THR A 309 -10.40 0.42 -8.73
CA THR A 309 -10.32 -0.56 -7.64
C THR A 309 -8.90 -0.59 -7.08
N PRO A 310 -8.66 -0.12 -5.85
CA PRO A 310 -7.34 -0.22 -5.21
C PRO A 310 -7.04 -1.66 -4.78
N ILE A 311 -5.76 -2.00 -4.69
CA ILE A 311 -5.29 -3.33 -4.23
C ILE A 311 -4.83 -3.33 -2.76
N LEU A 312 -4.43 -2.17 -2.21
CA LEU A 312 -3.94 -2.07 -0.84
C LEU A 312 -5.07 -1.82 0.17
N HIS A 313 -5.04 -2.55 1.29
CA HIS A 313 -6.04 -2.54 2.36
C HIS A 313 -5.36 -2.34 3.73
N LEU A 314 -4.60 -1.26 3.85
CA LEU A 314 -3.74 -0.97 5.00
C LEU A 314 -4.39 -0.05 6.05
N ASP A 315 -5.65 0.36 5.85
CA ASP A 315 -6.37 1.34 6.69
C ASP A 315 -5.64 2.69 6.86
N LEU A 316 -4.91 3.12 5.82
CA LEU A 316 -4.22 4.41 5.81
C LEU A 316 -5.24 5.56 5.79
N ARG A 317 -4.95 6.57 6.60
CA ARG A 317 -5.78 7.77 6.81
C ARG A 317 -4.96 9.06 6.93
N LEU A 318 -3.62 8.97 6.89
CA LEU A 318 -2.72 10.11 7.02
C LEU A 318 -2.79 11.05 5.79
N GLY A 319 -2.79 10.48 4.59
CA GLY A 319 -2.56 11.22 3.35
C GLY A 319 -1.06 11.25 3.00
N GLU A 320 -0.56 12.39 2.52
CA GLU A 320 0.88 12.62 2.34
C GLU A 320 1.62 11.64 1.40
N ALA A 321 0.91 11.04 0.44
CA ALA A 321 1.46 10.10 -0.55
C ALA A 321 1.98 8.77 0.04
N CYS A 322 1.46 8.34 1.19
CA CYS A 322 1.87 7.09 1.84
C CYS A 322 1.50 5.87 1.00
N GLY A 323 0.22 5.73 0.63
CA GLY A 323 -0.25 4.57 -0.10
C GLY A 323 0.24 4.56 -1.55
N SER A 324 0.33 5.74 -2.17
CA SER A 324 0.87 5.85 -3.54
C SER A 324 2.33 5.42 -3.64
N SER A 325 3.13 5.66 -2.58
CA SER A 325 4.52 5.23 -2.51
C SER A 325 4.66 3.71 -2.39
N ILE A 326 3.77 3.06 -1.64
CA ILE A 326 3.72 1.58 -1.56
C ILE A 326 3.37 0.99 -2.92
N LEU A 327 2.26 1.44 -3.54
CA LEU A 327 1.87 0.92 -4.86
C LEU A 327 2.95 1.15 -5.93
N ALA A 328 3.74 2.23 -5.83
CA ALA A 328 4.83 2.48 -6.76
C ALA A 328 5.90 1.36 -6.76
N ARG A 329 6.24 0.82 -5.58
CA ARG A 329 7.13 -0.34 -5.46
C ARG A 329 6.48 -1.61 -6.01
N GLU A 330 5.20 -1.82 -5.71
CA GLU A 330 4.46 -2.99 -6.22
C GLU A 330 4.34 -2.97 -7.76
N LEU A 331 4.17 -1.79 -8.36
CA LEU A 331 4.19 -1.62 -9.82
C LEU A 331 5.55 -2.02 -10.41
N GLU A 332 6.65 -1.62 -9.77
CA GLU A 332 7.99 -2.01 -10.24
C GLU A 332 8.24 -3.51 -10.13
N ALA A 333 7.75 -4.17 -9.08
CA ALA A 333 7.77 -5.62 -8.98
C ALA A 333 7.02 -6.28 -10.16
N MET A 334 5.87 -5.71 -10.56
CA MET A 334 5.12 -6.19 -11.72
C MET A 334 5.81 -5.91 -13.06
N LEU A 335 6.53 -4.81 -13.19
CA LEU A 335 7.34 -4.52 -14.38
C LEU A 335 8.51 -5.50 -14.53
N ASN A 336 9.19 -5.82 -13.43
CA ASN A 336 10.26 -6.83 -13.44
C ASN A 336 9.72 -8.23 -13.77
N LEU A 337 8.56 -8.60 -13.21
CA LEU A 337 7.89 -9.85 -13.57
C LEU A 337 7.55 -9.88 -15.05
N TRP A 338 6.99 -8.79 -15.57
CA TRP A 338 6.65 -8.67 -16.98
C TRP A 338 7.88 -8.75 -17.90
N ASP A 339 8.98 -8.11 -17.54
CA ASP A 339 10.23 -8.20 -18.30
C ASP A 339 10.67 -9.65 -18.48
N VAL A 340 10.64 -10.46 -17.40
CA VAL A 340 10.93 -11.90 -17.50
C VAL A 340 9.92 -12.63 -18.38
N VAL A 341 8.62 -12.48 -18.09
CA VAL A 341 7.55 -13.21 -18.82
C VAL A 341 7.58 -12.91 -20.31
N SER A 342 7.85 -11.67 -20.67
CA SER A 342 7.80 -11.22 -22.05
C SER A 342 8.98 -11.70 -22.91
N HIS A 343 10.09 -12.11 -22.29
CA HIS A 343 11.23 -12.71 -22.98
C HIS A 343 11.17 -14.25 -23.03
N LEU A 344 10.26 -14.87 -22.28
CA LEU A 344 10.09 -16.32 -22.28
C LEU A 344 9.40 -16.85 -23.56
N PRO A 345 9.76 -18.07 -24.01
CA PRO A 345 10.80 -18.95 -23.47
C PRO A 345 12.20 -18.69 -24.06
N HIS A 346 12.39 -17.57 -24.76
CA HIS A 346 13.59 -17.32 -25.57
C HIS A 346 14.81 -16.93 -24.75
N ASP A 347 14.62 -16.17 -23.67
CA ASP A 347 15.69 -15.70 -22.78
C ASP A 347 15.31 -15.92 -21.31
N PRO A 348 15.44 -17.16 -20.79
CA PRO A 348 15.14 -17.46 -19.40
C PRO A 348 16.19 -16.84 -18.47
N VAL A 349 15.72 -16.30 -17.33
CA VAL A 349 16.60 -15.79 -16.28
C VAL A 349 17.23 -16.93 -15.48
N GLU A 350 18.41 -16.65 -14.92
CA GLU A 350 19.05 -17.57 -13.98
C GLU A 350 18.19 -17.74 -12.73
N THR A 351 18.13 -18.97 -12.24
CA THR A 351 17.43 -19.33 -10.99
C THR A 351 18.47 -19.76 -9.95
N PRO A 352 19.20 -18.81 -9.32
CA PRO A 352 20.31 -19.10 -8.41
C PRO A 352 19.83 -19.61 -7.03
N PHE A 353 18.74 -20.35 -7.01
CA PHE A 353 18.07 -20.77 -5.78
C PHE A 353 18.92 -21.78 -5.01
N GLN A 354 19.06 -21.56 -3.71
CA GLN A 354 19.63 -22.56 -2.82
C GLN A 354 18.74 -23.80 -2.84
N GLN A 355 19.36 -24.99 -2.96
CA GLN A 355 18.64 -26.25 -3.03
C GLN A 355 18.78 -26.99 -1.69
N ALA A 356 17.64 -27.31 -1.07
CA ALA A 356 17.57 -28.15 0.12
C ALA A 356 16.77 -29.42 -0.20
N TYR A 357 17.34 -30.60 0.06
CA TYR A 357 16.67 -31.87 -0.21
C TYR A 357 16.34 -32.60 1.07
N MET A 358 15.06 -32.95 1.26
CA MET A 358 14.64 -33.78 2.37
C MET A 358 15.39 -35.13 2.34
N PRO A 359 15.97 -35.57 3.46
CA PRO A 359 16.78 -36.80 3.48
C PRO A 359 15.90 -38.06 3.32
N ASN A 360 16.48 -39.14 2.76
CA ASN A 360 15.82 -40.45 2.64
C ASN A 360 15.97 -41.33 3.89
N LEU A 361 16.18 -40.72 5.05
CA LEU A 361 16.41 -41.41 6.31
C LEU A 361 15.29 -41.03 7.28
N ALA A 362 14.92 -41.97 8.15
CA ALA A 362 14.06 -41.64 9.28
C ALA A 362 14.70 -40.48 10.08
N PRO A 363 13.91 -39.51 10.56
CA PRO A 363 14.43 -38.37 11.28
C PRO A 363 15.30 -38.82 12.45
N LYS A 364 16.40 -38.12 12.69
CA LYS A 364 17.18 -38.35 13.92
C LYS A 364 16.28 -37.97 15.08
N VAL A 365 16.19 -38.84 16.10
CA VAL A 365 15.48 -38.47 17.34
C VAL A 365 16.16 -37.23 17.91
N THR A 366 15.43 -36.11 17.93
CA THR A 366 15.89 -34.86 18.54
C THR A 366 15.01 -34.51 19.74
N ASN A 367 15.53 -33.66 20.64
CA ASN A 367 14.73 -33.11 21.73
C ASN A 367 13.88 -31.90 21.28
N LYS A 368 13.97 -31.47 20.01
CA LYS A 368 13.20 -30.34 19.44
C LYS A 368 11.86 -30.85 18.88
N THR A 369 11.09 -31.51 19.72
CA THR A 369 9.75 -32.00 19.38
C THR A 369 8.75 -30.84 19.31
N PHE A 370 7.53 -31.11 18.84
CA PHE A 370 6.45 -30.12 18.90
C PHE A 370 6.23 -29.58 20.33
N ASP A 371 6.23 -30.47 21.33
CA ASP A 371 6.12 -30.10 22.76
C ASP A 371 7.27 -29.21 23.24
N PHE A 372 8.48 -29.39 22.70
CA PHE A 372 9.61 -28.50 23.02
C PHE A 372 9.25 -27.07 22.64
N TYR A 373 8.83 -26.81 21.40
CA TYR A 373 8.48 -25.47 20.94
C TYR A 373 7.29 -24.86 21.69
N LEU A 374 6.28 -25.65 22.03
CA LEU A 374 5.18 -25.19 22.88
C LEU A 374 5.65 -24.70 24.25
N SER A 375 6.74 -25.25 24.76
CA SER A 375 7.28 -24.93 26.09
C SER A 375 8.42 -23.91 26.09
N THR A 376 9.03 -23.63 24.93
CA THR A 376 10.22 -22.78 24.80
C THR A 376 10.04 -21.58 23.86
N MET A 377 8.88 -21.41 23.22
CA MET A 377 8.59 -20.22 22.42
C MET A 377 8.82 -18.96 23.24
N GLN A 378 9.49 -17.97 22.65
CA GLN A 378 9.72 -16.70 23.31
C GLN A 378 8.45 -15.85 23.26
N ASP A 379 8.16 -15.19 24.38
CA ASP A 379 7.21 -14.09 24.39
C ASP A 379 7.83 -12.91 23.63
N LEU A 380 6.99 -12.09 22.99
CA LEU A 380 7.44 -10.83 22.40
C LEU A 380 8.06 -9.92 23.46
N ASP A 381 9.06 -9.13 23.08
CA ASP A 381 9.61 -8.09 23.93
C ASP A 381 8.63 -6.94 24.07
N THR A 382 7.78 -7.01 25.09
CA THR A 382 6.77 -5.98 25.37
C THR A 382 7.39 -4.62 25.67
N GLN A 383 8.62 -4.57 26.18
CA GLN A 383 9.29 -3.30 26.47
C GLN A 383 9.71 -2.61 25.17
N ALA A 384 10.30 -3.35 24.23
CA ALA A 384 10.60 -2.82 22.90
C ALA A 384 9.33 -2.35 22.17
N MET A 385 8.24 -3.12 22.24
CA MET A 385 6.94 -2.74 21.68
C MET A 385 6.40 -1.44 22.29
N GLU A 386 6.46 -1.30 23.62
CA GLU A 386 5.98 -0.10 24.32
C GLU A 386 6.78 1.14 23.88
N VAL A 387 8.11 1.05 23.83
CA VAL A 387 8.97 2.18 23.41
C VAL A 387 8.76 2.50 21.93
N CYS A 388 8.66 1.49 21.06
CA CYS A 388 8.33 1.69 19.65
C CYS A 388 6.97 2.38 19.49
N LYS A 389 5.95 1.94 20.24
CA LYS A 389 4.61 2.53 20.18
C LYS A 389 4.57 3.96 20.71
N GLU A 390 5.30 4.25 21.79
CA GLU A 390 5.48 5.62 22.30
C GLU A 390 6.13 6.53 21.25
N ARG A 391 7.13 6.02 20.52
CA ARG A 391 7.72 6.75 19.39
C ARG A 391 6.68 7.00 18.29
N LEU A 392 6.00 5.96 17.80
CA LEU A 392 4.98 6.06 16.75
C LEU A 392 3.88 7.06 17.10
N ASP A 393 3.37 7.04 18.33
CA ASP A 393 2.33 7.96 18.78
C ASP A 393 2.79 9.44 18.69
N ASN A 394 4.11 9.69 18.71
CA ASN A 394 4.71 11.02 18.53
C ASN A 394 5.22 11.31 17.10
N LEU A 395 5.05 10.38 16.14
CA LEU A 395 5.37 10.53 14.72
C LEU A 395 4.13 10.85 13.86
N VAL A 396 2.97 10.26 14.15
CA VAL A 396 1.79 10.28 13.26
C VAL A 396 0.64 11.20 13.72
N LYS A 397 -0.06 11.83 12.76
CA LYS A 397 -1.22 12.71 13.01
C LYS A 397 -2.36 12.45 12.01
N PRO A 398 -3.48 11.84 12.44
CA PRO A 398 -3.80 11.39 13.80
C PRO A 398 -3.08 10.10 14.20
N LEU A 399 -3.20 9.71 15.47
CA LEU A 399 -2.81 8.36 15.92
C LEU A 399 -3.47 7.28 15.05
N GLU A 400 -2.79 6.16 14.82
CA GLU A 400 -3.32 5.02 14.05
C GLU A 400 -3.68 5.39 12.60
N SER A 401 -3.16 6.50 12.07
CA SER A 401 -3.44 6.96 10.71
C SER A 401 -2.57 6.28 9.65
N LEU A 402 -1.50 5.62 10.07
CA LEU A 402 -0.72 4.74 9.20
C LEU A 402 -1.17 3.27 9.31
N GLY A 403 -2.29 3.04 10.00
CA GLY A 403 -3.05 1.79 9.97
C GLY A 403 -2.19 0.56 10.27
N ALA A 404 -2.22 -0.42 9.37
CA ALA A 404 -1.47 -1.67 9.52
C ALA A 404 0.05 -1.46 9.68
N LEU A 405 0.62 -0.39 9.14
CA LEU A 405 2.05 -0.13 9.23
C LEU A 405 2.50 0.13 10.67
N GLU A 406 1.68 0.81 11.48
CA GLU A 406 1.99 1.03 12.90
C GLU A 406 2.01 -0.27 13.69
N GLN A 407 1.07 -1.17 13.38
CA GLN A 407 1.00 -2.49 13.99
C GLN A 407 2.21 -3.33 13.61
N ILE A 408 2.52 -3.40 12.31
CA ILE A 408 3.65 -4.19 11.79
C ILE A 408 4.98 -3.70 12.39
N ALA A 409 5.23 -2.39 12.43
CA ALA A 409 6.44 -1.84 13.04
C ALA A 409 6.56 -2.22 14.53
N THR A 410 5.45 -2.15 15.27
CA THR A 410 5.41 -2.53 16.68
C THR A 410 5.63 -4.03 16.88
N GLU A 411 5.03 -4.87 16.04
CA GLU A 411 5.21 -6.33 16.07
C GLU A 411 6.66 -6.72 15.75
N ILE A 412 7.27 -6.13 14.71
CA ILE A 412 8.69 -6.36 14.38
C ILE A 412 9.59 -5.97 15.56
N ALA A 413 9.33 -4.82 16.21
CA ALA A 413 10.08 -4.39 17.39
C ALA A 413 10.02 -5.43 18.53
N GLY A 414 8.83 -5.97 18.79
CA GLY A 414 8.63 -7.01 19.80
C GLY A 414 9.25 -8.36 19.43
N ILE A 415 9.18 -8.74 18.15
CA ILE A 415 9.78 -9.97 17.64
C ILE A 415 11.30 -9.92 17.79
N MET A 416 11.91 -8.81 17.37
CA MET A 416 13.37 -8.66 17.34
C MET A 416 13.97 -8.25 18.69
N GLY A 417 13.16 -7.75 19.63
CA GLY A 417 13.64 -7.17 20.88
C GLY A 417 14.43 -5.88 20.67
N ASP A 418 14.02 -5.07 19.69
CA ASP A 418 14.66 -3.81 19.30
C ASP A 418 13.57 -2.74 19.16
N GLU A 419 13.62 -1.67 19.96
CA GLU A 419 12.63 -0.59 19.90
C GLU A 419 12.65 0.23 18.59
N LEU A 420 13.71 0.12 17.80
CA LEU A 420 13.89 0.82 16.54
C LEU A 420 14.58 -0.06 15.49
N PRO A 421 13.91 -1.12 14.99
CA PRO A 421 14.49 -2.04 14.02
C PRO A 421 14.92 -1.32 12.73
N ASN A 422 16.05 -1.73 12.15
CA ASN A 422 16.57 -1.16 10.90
C ASN A 422 15.63 -1.44 9.70
N CYS A 423 15.60 -0.54 8.71
CA CYS A 423 14.74 -0.68 7.53
C CYS A 423 15.23 -1.77 6.54
N ASP A 424 16.55 -1.93 6.43
CA ASP A 424 17.18 -2.87 5.48
C ASP A 424 17.35 -4.26 6.12
N LEU A 425 16.25 -4.87 6.56
CA LEU A 425 16.28 -6.24 7.09
C LEU A 425 16.58 -7.24 5.97
N ASP A 426 17.43 -8.23 6.26
CA ASP A 426 17.71 -9.35 5.36
C ASP A 426 16.45 -10.20 5.15
N ARG A 427 16.21 -10.60 3.89
CA ARG A 427 14.98 -11.28 3.46
C ARG A 427 15.30 -12.62 2.80
N ALA A 428 14.48 -13.63 3.10
CA ALA A 428 14.52 -14.89 2.37
C ALA A 428 13.12 -15.39 2.03
N LEU A 429 13.03 -16.18 0.96
CA LEU A 429 11.87 -16.94 0.55
C LEU A 429 12.19 -18.44 0.65
N LEU A 430 11.49 -19.14 1.54
CA LEU A 430 11.52 -20.60 1.61
C LEU A 430 10.33 -21.16 0.84
N CYS A 431 10.61 -21.77 -0.31
CA CYS A 431 9.60 -22.34 -1.19
C CYS A 431 9.66 -23.87 -1.12
N PHE A 432 8.60 -24.50 -0.60
CA PHE A 432 8.49 -25.95 -0.58
C PHE A 432 8.06 -26.48 -1.94
N THR A 433 8.84 -27.41 -2.51
CA THR A 433 8.61 -27.91 -3.86
C THR A 433 8.69 -29.44 -3.90
N SER A 434 8.05 -30.04 -4.90
CA SER A 434 8.06 -31.49 -5.08
C SER A 434 9.37 -31.93 -5.75
N LYS A 435 9.42 -33.17 -6.25
CA LYS A 435 10.53 -33.62 -7.10
C LYS A 435 10.57 -32.85 -8.43
N VAL A 436 9.44 -32.31 -8.86
CA VAL A 436 9.28 -31.59 -10.12
C VAL A 436 8.81 -30.18 -9.79
N SER A 437 9.30 -29.20 -10.54
CA SER A 437 8.92 -27.81 -10.42
C SER A 437 8.49 -27.32 -11.80
N ASN A 438 7.36 -26.60 -11.86
CA ASN A 438 6.95 -25.92 -13.09
C ASN A 438 8.08 -24.93 -13.50
N PRO A 439 8.70 -25.08 -14.68
CA PRO A 439 9.80 -24.21 -15.10
C PRO A 439 9.41 -22.74 -15.20
N LEU A 440 8.20 -22.44 -15.66
CA LEU A 440 7.68 -21.07 -15.71
C LEU A 440 7.53 -20.51 -14.29
N GLN A 441 7.02 -21.30 -13.35
CA GLN A 441 6.93 -20.86 -11.96
C GLN A 441 8.30 -20.46 -11.41
N MET A 442 9.36 -21.23 -11.71
CA MET A 442 10.72 -20.90 -11.26
C MET A 442 11.22 -19.58 -11.85
N GLN A 443 10.86 -19.25 -13.08
CA GLN A 443 11.16 -17.96 -13.70
C GLN A 443 10.41 -16.82 -13.01
N LEU A 444 9.13 -17.02 -12.72
CA LEU A 444 8.30 -16.05 -12.00
C LEU A 444 8.81 -15.82 -10.56
N THR A 445 9.17 -16.88 -9.84
CA THR A 445 9.80 -16.80 -8.52
C THR A 445 11.11 -16.03 -8.56
N ALA A 446 11.94 -16.21 -9.60
CA ALA A 446 13.19 -15.46 -9.74
C ALA A 446 12.92 -13.96 -9.92
N ALA A 447 11.96 -13.59 -10.77
CA ALA A 447 11.59 -12.20 -10.98
C ALA A 447 11.03 -11.53 -9.72
N SER A 448 10.12 -12.21 -9.01
CA SER A 448 9.51 -11.72 -7.78
C SER A 448 10.53 -11.57 -6.65
N SER A 449 11.39 -12.58 -6.45
CA SER A 449 12.42 -12.55 -5.40
C SER A 449 13.51 -11.51 -5.64
N GLN A 450 13.90 -11.28 -6.90
CA GLN A 450 14.82 -10.19 -7.25
C GLN A 450 14.24 -8.82 -6.89
N SER A 451 12.94 -8.60 -7.18
CA SER A 451 12.25 -7.36 -6.85
C SER A 451 12.14 -7.16 -5.33
N ALA A 452 11.79 -8.22 -4.61
CA ALA A 452 11.70 -8.23 -3.15
C ALA A 452 13.06 -8.21 -2.44
N LYS A 453 14.18 -8.33 -3.19
CA LYS A 453 15.55 -8.50 -2.68
C LYS A 453 15.66 -9.67 -1.68
N ALA A 454 15.02 -10.79 -1.99
CA ALA A 454 14.95 -11.96 -1.11
C ALA A 454 15.78 -13.13 -1.66
N ASP A 455 16.58 -13.74 -0.79
CA ASP A 455 17.29 -14.98 -1.13
C ASP A 455 16.31 -16.16 -1.18
N VAL A 456 16.37 -16.98 -2.23
CA VAL A 456 15.42 -18.08 -2.42
C VAL A 456 16.04 -19.43 -2.06
N THR A 457 15.35 -20.19 -1.22
CA THR A 457 15.62 -21.61 -0.97
C THR A 457 14.48 -22.48 -1.48
N LEU A 458 14.77 -23.35 -2.45
CA LEU A 458 13.88 -24.44 -2.84
C LEU A 458 14.07 -25.65 -1.93
N ALA A 459 13.05 -25.96 -1.14
CA ALA A 459 13.03 -27.07 -0.21
C ALA A 459 12.24 -28.25 -0.79
N HIS A 460 12.96 -29.25 -1.32
CA HIS A 460 12.38 -30.43 -1.94
C HIS A 460 11.86 -31.43 -0.91
N VAL A 461 10.53 -31.49 -0.78
CA VAL A 461 9.81 -32.42 0.09
C VAL A 461 9.64 -33.76 -0.62
N ARG A 462 9.88 -34.88 0.07
CA ARG A 462 9.64 -36.22 -0.51
C ARG A 462 8.32 -36.81 -0.04
N GLU A 463 7.64 -37.44 -0.97
CA GLU A 463 6.48 -38.30 -0.70
C GLU A 463 6.89 -39.69 -0.18
N GLY A 464 5.93 -40.39 0.43
CA GLY A 464 6.09 -41.78 0.86
C GLY A 464 6.92 -42.00 2.13
N LEU A 465 7.34 -40.92 2.80
CA LEU A 465 7.96 -40.96 4.13
C LEU A 465 6.96 -40.52 5.22
N PRO A 466 7.19 -40.88 6.50
CA PRO A 466 6.33 -40.41 7.58
C PRO A 466 6.25 -38.88 7.63
N LEU A 467 5.07 -38.34 7.93
CA LEU A 467 4.85 -36.88 8.00
C LEU A 467 5.78 -36.18 9.01
N THR A 468 6.22 -36.90 10.05
CA THR A 468 7.23 -36.41 11.00
C THR A 468 8.56 -36.10 10.34
N ALA A 469 8.95 -36.82 9.28
CA ALA A 469 10.17 -36.53 8.53
C ALA A 469 10.04 -35.21 7.74
N ALA A 470 8.87 -34.94 7.17
CA ALA A 470 8.61 -33.70 6.46
C ALA A 470 8.57 -32.50 7.43
N PHE A 471 7.88 -32.66 8.56
CA PHE A 471 7.91 -31.68 9.65
C PHE A 471 9.34 -31.37 10.11
N ASP A 472 10.15 -32.39 10.39
CA ASP A 472 11.54 -32.18 10.82
C ASP A 472 12.40 -31.49 9.76
N PHE A 473 12.19 -31.80 8.47
CA PHE A 473 12.89 -31.15 7.38
C PHE A 473 12.53 -29.67 7.30
N GLY A 474 11.24 -29.33 7.31
CA GLY A 474 10.79 -27.95 7.31
C GLY A 474 11.23 -27.18 8.54
N ARG A 475 11.21 -27.82 9.73
CA ARG A 475 11.77 -27.28 10.97
C ARG A 475 13.26 -26.95 10.83
N GLU A 476 14.07 -27.83 10.25
CA GLU A 476 15.50 -27.57 10.02
C GLU A 476 15.72 -26.41 9.03
N GLN A 477 14.91 -26.31 7.97
CA GLN A 477 15.03 -25.19 7.03
C GLN A 477 14.60 -23.87 7.66
N GLY A 478 13.46 -23.84 8.36
CA GLY A 478 12.97 -22.66 9.08
C GLY A 478 13.97 -22.19 10.13
N GLU A 479 14.53 -23.12 10.92
CA GLU A 479 15.58 -22.81 11.89
C GLU A 479 16.84 -22.27 11.22
N PHE A 480 17.30 -22.87 10.13
CA PHE A 480 18.52 -22.44 9.45
C PHE A 480 18.40 -21.03 8.88
N LEU A 481 17.29 -20.72 8.19
CA LEU A 481 17.09 -19.43 7.54
C LEU A 481 16.82 -18.31 8.55
N SER A 482 15.95 -18.54 9.54
CA SER A 482 15.60 -17.52 10.55
C SER A 482 16.78 -17.04 11.40
N LEU A 483 17.92 -17.76 11.41
CA LEU A 483 19.15 -17.28 12.06
C LEU A 483 19.78 -16.07 11.36
N SER A 484 19.52 -15.88 10.06
CA SER A 484 20.13 -14.82 9.24
C SER A 484 19.09 -13.92 8.57
N TYR A 485 17.84 -14.36 8.45
CA TYR A 485 16.78 -13.63 7.75
C TYR A 485 15.65 -13.31 8.74
N PRO A 486 15.61 -12.09 9.29
CA PRO A 486 14.51 -11.63 10.15
C PRO A 486 13.16 -11.62 9.43
N LEU A 487 13.14 -11.46 8.11
CA LEU A 487 11.93 -11.55 7.28
C LEU A 487 11.98 -12.83 6.44
N LEU A 488 11.10 -13.78 6.75
CA LEU A 488 11.04 -15.08 6.06
C LEU A 488 9.70 -15.28 5.36
N GLY A 489 9.71 -15.15 4.04
CA GLY A 489 8.60 -15.52 3.17
C GLY A 489 8.43 -17.03 3.09
N LEU A 490 7.19 -17.53 3.21
CA LEU A 490 6.87 -18.95 3.03
C LEU A 490 5.91 -19.16 1.86
N SER A 491 6.29 -20.06 0.97
CA SER A 491 5.52 -20.38 -0.24
C SER A 491 5.59 -21.87 -0.56
N MET A 492 4.70 -22.33 -1.43
CA MET A 492 4.71 -23.69 -1.99
C MET A 492 4.67 -23.62 -3.50
N THR A 493 5.36 -24.54 -4.20
CA THR A 493 5.16 -24.67 -5.65
C THR A 493 3.94 -25.52 -5.96
N GLU A 494 3.47 -25.44 -7.20
CA GLU A 494 2.59 -26.50 -7.69
C GLU A 494 3.33 -27.84 -7.67
N MET A 495 2.61 -28.91 -7.35
CA MET A 495 3.18 -30.25 -7.18
C MET A 495 3.32 -31.01 -8.50
N ASP A 496 2.51 -30.65 -9.49
CA ASP A 496 2.55 -31.11 -10.88
C ASP A 496 3.13 -29.98 -11.75
N GLU A 497 4.07 -30.32 -12.64
CA GLU A 497 4.74 -29.36 -13.52
C GLU A 497 3.81 -28.71 -14.54
N HIS A 498 2.65 -29.32 -14.79
CA HIS A 498 1.63 -28.83 -15.73
C HIS A 498 0.33 -28.42 -15.03
N ALA A 499 0.30 -28.41 -13.69
CA ALA A 499 -0.87 -27.93 -12.97
C ALA A 499 -1.03 -26.42 -13.18
N PRO A 500 -2.28 -25.95 -13.39
CA PRO A 500 -2.57 -24.53 -13.38
C PRO A 500 -2.14 -23.85 -12.07
N PHE A 501 -1.70 -22.60 -12.14
CA PHE A 501 -1.30 -21.85 -10.94
C PHE A 501 -2.48 -21.62 -9.96
N GLY A 502 -2.31 -22.04 -8.71
CA GLY A 502 -3.32 -22.00 -7.68
C GLY A 502 -4.06 -23.33 -7.46
N THR A 503 -3.71 -24.38 -8.21
CA THR A 503 -4.33 -25.72 -8.07
C THR A 503 -4.20 -26.24 -6.64
N THR A 504 -3.01 -26.15 -6.05
CA THR A 504 -2.77 -26.62 -4.68
C THR A 504 -3.59 -25.81 -3.65
N ALA A 505 -3.66 -24.49 -3.82
CA ALA A 505 -4.46 -23.62 -2.96
C ALA A 505 -5.95 -23.96 -3.04
N ASP A 506 -6.49 -24.16 -4.25
CA ASP A 506 -7.89 -24.52 -4.46
C ASP A 506 -8.27 -25.87 -3.84
N LEU A 507 -7.38 -26.87 -3.94
CA LEU A 507 -7.58 -28.16 -3.27
C LEU A 507 -7.68 -27.99 -1.75
N LEU A 508 -6.77 -27.20 -1.15
CA LEU A 508 -6.80 -26.94 0.28
C LEU A 508 -8.03 -26.13 0.70
N ARG A 509 -8.42 -25.11 -0.09
CA ARG A 509 -9.63 -24.32 0.14
C ARG A 509 -10.87 -25.23 0.16
N GLN A 510 -11.04 -26.09 -0.84
CA GLN A 510 -12.20 -26.97 -0.96
C GLN A 510 -12.27 -28.00 0.19
N GLU A 511 -11.13 -28.59 0.54
CA GLU A 511 -11.11 -29.63 1.56
C GLU A 511 -11.17 -29.05 2.97
N LEU A 512 -10.46 -27.96 3.25
CA LEU A 512 -10.18 -27.50 4.61
C LEU A 512 -10.90 -26.22 5.04
N LEU A 513 -11.54 -25.48 4.14
CA LEU A 513 -12.31 -24.28 4.47
C LEU A 513 -13.83 -24.49 4.26
N ASN A 514 -14.61 -23.74 5.04
CA ASN A 514 -16.03 -23.52 4.77
C ASN A 514 -16.21 -22.45 3.69
N ALA A 515 -17.43 -22.33 3.15
CA ALA A 515 -17.75 -21.34 2.12
C ALA A 515 -17.56 -19.86 2.56
N ASP A 516 -17.53 -19.60 3.87
CA ASP A 516 -17.25 -18.28 4.45
C ASP A 516 -15.76 -18.04 4.73
N GLY A 517 -14.88 -18.99 4.38
CA GLY A 517 -13.43 -18.95 4.61
C GLY A 517 -13.00 -19.39 6.01
N SER A 518 -13.92 -19.79 6.90
CA SER A 518 -13.57 -20.34 8.21
C SER A 518 -12.97 -21.76 8.09
N LEU A 519 -12.10 -22.13 9.04
CA LEU A 519 -11.50 -23.47 9.07
C LEU A 519 -12.59 -24.53 9.34
N LYS A 520 -12.57 -25.61 8.57
CA LYS A 520 -13.61 -26.66 8.60
C LYS A 520 -13.41 -27.70 9.70
N TYR A 521 -12.16 -27.95 10.08
CA TYR A 521 -11.79 -29.03 11.01
C TYR A 521 -11.05 -28.49 12.24
N PRO A 522 -11.06 -29.23 13.36
CA PRO A 522 -10.19 -28.94 14.48
C PRO A 522 -8.72 -29.28 14.15
N ALA A 523 -7.81 -28.73 14.95
CA ALA A 523 -6.36 -28.77 14.73
C ALA A 523 -5.76 -30.19 14.73
N ASP A 524 -6.37 -31.13 15.45
CA ASP A 524 -5.90 -32.51 15.59
C ASP A 524 -6.42 -33.46 14.49
N GLU A 525 -7.38 -33.03 13.68
CA GLU A 525 -8.01 -33.87 12.65
C GLU A 525 -7.80 -33.36 11.20
N PHE A 526 -7.53 -32.06 11.01
CA PHE A 526 -7.52 -31.46 9.66
C PHE A 526 -6.55 -32.14 8.68
N LEU A 527 -5.38 -32.59 9.16
CA LEU A 527 -4.36 -33.18 8.30
C LEU A 527 -4.85 -34.49 7.65
N ALA A 528 -5.73 -35.25 8.33
CA ALA A 528 -6.34 -36.45 7.77
C ALA A 528 -7.38 -36.15 6.67
N HIS A 529 -7.86 -34.91 6.61
CA HIS A 529 -8.78 -34.42 5.57
C HIS A 529 -8.05 -33.72 4.43
N ALA A 530 -6.80 -33.29 4.61
CA ALA A 530 -6.00 -32.73 3.54
C ALA A 530 -5.65 -33.80 2.47
N PRO A 531 -5.54 -33.42 1.18
CA PRO A 531 -5.13 -34.34 0.12
C PRO A 531 -3.81 -35.05 0.45
N GLU A 532 -3.76 -36.37 0.29
CA GLU A 532 -2.61 -37.21 0.71
C GLU A 532 -1.27 -36.73 0.13
N ALA A 533 -1.27 -36.31 -1.14
CA ALA A 533 -0.08 -35.78 -1.82
C ALA A 533 0.44 -34.47 -1.18
N VAL A 534 -0.44 -33.67 -0.56
CA VAL A 534 -0.13 -32.35 0.00
C VAL A 534 0.27 -32.43 1.48
N GLN A 535 -0.12 -33.49 2.19
CA GLN A 535 0.15 -33.65 3.63
C GLN A 535 1.64 -33.50 4.02
N PRO A 536 2.63 -34.03 3.28
CA PRO A 536 4.04 -33.81 3.62
C PRO A 536 4.43 -32.34 3.58
N PHE A 537 3.91 -31.58 2.61
CA PHE A 537 4.20 -30.16 2.46
C PHE A 537 3.58 -29.33 3.57
N ILE A 538 2.34 -29.64 3.95
CA ILE A 538 1.70 -29.06 5.14
C ILE A 538 2.58 -29.31 6.37
N GLY A 539 3.02 -30.56 6.58
CA GLY A 539 3.90 -30.92 7.69
C GLY A 539 5.20 -30.13 7.71
N ALA A 540 5.88 -30.02 6.56
CA ALA A 540 7.11 -29.25 6.42
C ALA A 540 6.89 -27.76 6.70
N MET A 541 5.84 -27.17 6.15
CA MET A 541 5.54 -25.76 6.36
C MET A 541 5.18 -25.43 7.81
N ILE A 542 4.39 -26.28 8.50
CA ILE A 542 4.15 -26.16 9.94
C ILE A 542 5.48 -26.19 10.71
N GLY A 543 6.38 -27.12 10.38
CA GLY A 543 7.70 -27.21 10.99
C GLY A 543 8.52 -25.93 10.81
N ALA A 544 8.51 -25.35 9.61
CA ALA A 544 9.21 -24.10 9.31
C ALA A 544 8.62 -22.90 10.06
N ILE A 545 7.29 -22.76 10.08
CA ILE A 545 6.60 -21.68 10.81
C ILE A 545 7.00 -21.71 12.29
N ILE A 546 6.91 -22.87 12.93
CA ILE A 546 7.21 -23.01 14.36
C ILE A 546 8.68 -22.71 14.65
N ALA A 547 9.59 -23.22 13.82
CA ALA A 547 11.03 -23.02 14.00
C ALA A 547 11.45 -21.57 13.75
N ALA A 548 10.89 -20.92 12.73
CA ALA A 548 11.19 -19.53 12.41
C ALA A 548 10.65 -18.57 13.48
N ALA A 549 9.41 -18.78 13.94
CA ALA A 549 8.83 -18.00 15.04
C ALA A 549 9.66 -18.14 16.33
N HIS A 550 10.12 -19.36 16.64
CA HIS A 550 10.98 -19.61 17.80
C HIS A 550 12.33 -18.88 17.72
N ASN A 551 12.80 -18.57 16.51
CA ASN A 551 14.01 -17.82 16.26
C ASN A 551 13.75 -16.32 16.02
N SER A 552 12.56 -15.81 16.37
CA SER A 552 12.22 -14.39 16.25
C SER A 552 12.32 -13.85 14.82
N ALA A 553 11.93 -14.66 13.83
CA ALA A 553 11.69 -14.16 12.47
C ALA A 553 10.21 -13.81 12.27
N LEU A 554 9.94 -12.71 11.56
CA LEU A 554 8.61 -12.42 11.03
C LEU A 554 8.39 -13.28 9.78
N ILE A 555 7.37 -14.12 9.85
CA ILE A 555 6.94 -15.03 8.80
C ILE A 555 5.94 -14.31 7.91
N ILE A 556 6.21 -14.25 6.61
CA ILE A 556 5.38 -13.54 5.63
C ILE A 556 4.76 -14.57 4.69
N LEU A 557 3.43 -14.57 4.62
CA LEU A 557 2.69 -15.55 3.83
C LEU A 557 2.52 -15.09 2.38
N ASP A 558 2.62 -16.04 1.45
CA ASP A 558 2.60 -15.79 0.01
C ASP A 558 1.19 -15.98 -0.57
N ASP A 559 0.74 -17.22 -0.69
CA ASP A 559 -0.52 -17.56 -1.34
C ASP A 559 -1.56 -18.10 -0.34
N GLU A 560 -2.74 -18.44 -0.85
CA GLU A 560 -3.80 -18.99 0.01
C GLU A 560 -3.46 -20.37 0.59
N ALA A 561 -2.61 -21.19 -0.07
CA ALA A 561 -2.17 -22.44 0.53
C ALA A 561 -1.35 -22.16 1.79
N SER A 562 -0.42 -21.20 1.72
CA SER A 562 0.38 -20.75 2.86
C SER A 562 -0.49 -20.17 3.99
N GLU A 563 -1.52 -19.39 3.62
CA GLU A 563 -2.53 -18.81 4.53
C GLU A 563 -3.32 -19.89 5.28
N ILE A 564 -3.84 -20.89 4.57
CA ILE A 564 -4.60 -21.99 5.18
C ILE A 564 -3.72 -22.76 6.17
N ILE A 565 -2.50 -23.10 5.76
CA ILE A 565 -1.56 -23.86 6.59
C ILE A 565 -1.16 -23.06 7.83
N ALA A 566 -0.89 -21.77 7.68
CA ALA A 566 -0.58 -20.89 8.80
C ALA A 566 -1.72 -20.85 9.81
N ARG A 567 -2.97 -20.65 9.37
CA ARG A 567 -4.15 -20.62 10.24
C ARG A 567 -4.35 -21.94 11.02
N TYR A 568 -4.09 -23.10 10.41
CA TYR A 568 -4.08 -24.37 11.16
C TYR A 568 -2.89 -24.47 12.13
N THR A 569 -1.73 -23.92 11.75
CA THR A 569 -0.56 -23.84 12.64
C THR A 569 -0.86 -22.97 13.86
N GLU A 570 -1.61 -21.88 13.72
CA GLU A 570 -2.05 -21.02 14.82
C GLU A 570 -3.08 -21.70 15.74
N LEU A 571 -3.81 -22.71 15.26
CA LEU A 571 -4.65 -23.55 16.12
C LEU A 571 -3.81 -24.57 16.88
N LEU A 572 -2.83 -25.18 16.22
CA LEU A 572 -1.90 -26.16 16.80
C LEU A 572 -0.96 -25.53 17.84
N CYS A 573 -0.40 -24.37 17.52
CA CYS A 573 0.58 -23.63 18.31
C CYS A 573 0.20 -22.14 18.34
N PRO A 574 -0.72 -21.72 19.23
CA PRO A 574 -1.16 -20.32 19.29
C PRO A 574 -0.04 -19.29 19.52
N ALA A 575 1.11 -19.72 20.04
CA ALA A 575 2.26 -18.87 20.28
C ALA A 575 2.95 -18.37 19.00
N VAL A 576 2.70 -18.97 17.83
CA VAL A 576 3.27 -18.47 16.56
C VAL A 576 2.53 -17.25 16.00
N ARG A 577 1.29 -17.00 16.42
CA ARG A 577 0.42 -15.94 15.86
C ARG A 577 1.11 -14.57 15.74
N PRO A 578 1.83 -14.07 16.77
CA PRO A 578 2.43 -12.75 16.70
C PRO A 578 3.59 -12.66 15.71
N TYR A 579 4.09 -13.78 15.21
CA TYR A 579 5.21 -13.87 14.27
C TYR A 579 4.73 -14.03 12.82
N ILE A 580 3.42 -14.03 12.54
CA ILE A 580 2.87 -14.29 11.20
C ILE A 580 2.23 -13.02 10.64
N LEU A 581 2.74 -12.57 9.50
CA LEU A 581 2.15 -11.51 8.69
C LEU A 581 1.25 -12.12 7.60
N HIS A 582 -0.05 -12.01 7.83
CA HIS A 582 -1.09 -12.38 6.87
C HIS A 582 -1.24 -11.30 5.79
N VAL A 583 -0.65 -11.51 4.61
CA VAL A 583 -0.60 -10.50 3.55
C VAL A 583 -1.91 -10.45 2.75
N GLN A 584 -2.31 -11.56 2.13
CA GLN A 584 -3.56 -11.66 1.37
C GLN A 584 -4.55 -12.59 2.10
N PRO A 585 -5.83 -12.20 2.29
CA PRO A 585 -6.52 -11.03 1.72
C PRO A 585 -6.56 -9.80 2.63
N LEU A 586 -5.76 -9.73 3.70
CA LEU A 586 -5.90 -8.69 4.72
C LEU A 586 -5.30 -7.35 4.28
N LEU A 587 -4.02 -7.35 3.89
CA LEU A 587 -3.24 -6.15 3.55
C LEU A 587 -3.26 -5.88 2.04
N VAL A 588 -3.24 -6.94 1.23
CA VAL A 588 -3.32 -6.89 -0.24
C VAL A 588 -4.53 -7.68 -0.70
N LYS A 589 -5.39 -7.07 -1.52
CA LYS A 589 -6.57 -7.71 -2.14
C LYS A 589 -6.41 -7.85 -3.64
N ALA A 590 -5.30 -8.45 -4.06
CA ALA A 590 -5.01 -8.70 -5.47
C ALA A 590 -5.84 -9.85 -6.05
N ASN A 591 -6.29 -10.80 -5.22
CA ASN A 591 -6.80 -12.11 -5.67
C ASN A 591 -5.76 -12.87 -6.52
N CYS A 592 -4.48 -12.70 -6.19
CA CYS A 592 -3.40 -13.42 -6.82
C CYS A 592 -3.40 -14.86 -6.31
N THR A 593 -3.42 -15.83 -7.21
CA THR A 593 -3.28 -17.26 -6.92
C THR A 593 -1.94 -17.83 -7.39
N LEU A 594 -1.11 -17.01 -8.05
CA LEU A 594 0.24 -17.40 -8.45
C LEU A 594 1.07 -17.73 -7.19
N PRO A 595 1.54 -18.98 -7.04
CA PRO A 595 2.44 -19.33 -5.96
C PRO A 595 3.88 -18.98 -6.35
N GLY A 596 4.74 -18.79 -5.36
CA GLY A 596 6.19 -18.72 -5.56
C GLY A 596 6.82 -17.38 -5.19
N GLY A 597 6.20 -16.63 -4.28
CA GLY A 597 6.82 -15.52 -3.57
C GLY A 597 6.39 -14.12 -4.00
N LEU A 598 5.46 -13.97 -4.96
CA LEU A 598 5.03 -12.66 -5.41
C LEU A 598 4.36 -11.86 -4.28
N ILE A 599 3.38 -12.44 -3.61
CA ILE A 599 2.63 -11.76 -2.54
C ILE A 599 3.47 -11.68 -1.27
N ALA A 600 4.30 -12.68 -0.97
CA ALA A 600 5.25 -12.57 0.14
C ALA A 600 6.24 -11.42 -0.09
N GLY A 601 6.66 -11.20 -1.33
CA GLY A 601 7.48 -10.04 -1.72
C GLY A 601 6.78 -8.71 -1.45
N LEU A 602 5.50 -8.57 -1.83
CA LEU A 602 4.71 -7.37 -1.50
C LEU A 602 4.58 -7.19 0.03
N GLY A 603 4.41 -8.27 0.77
CA GLY A 603 4.39 -8.26 2.24
C GLY A 603 5.71 -7.78 2.85
N MET A 604 6.85 -8.14 2.27
CA MET A 604 8.18 -7.65 2.68
C MET A 604 8.32 -6.14 2.43
N ASP A 605 7.83 -5.64 1.30
CA ASP A 605 7.85 -4.21 0.98
C ASP A 605 6.93 -3.41 1.93
N ILE A 606 5.78 -3.97 2.33
CA ILE A 606 4.91 -3.37 3.35
C ILE A 606 5.60 -3.33 4.71
N ALA A 607 6.31 -4.40 5.11
CA ALA A 607 7.10 -4.42 6.34
C ALA A 607 8.24 -3.40 6.31
N GLU A 608 8.95 -3.26 5.20
CA GLU A 608 9.97 -2.23 5.00
C GLU A 608 9.36 -0.82 5.09
N ALA A 609 8.22 -0.58 4.44
CA ALA A 609 7.53 0.72 4.50
C ALA A 609 7.17 1.11 5.95
N ALA A 610 6.74 0.14 6.77
CA ALA A 610 6.49 0.33 8.20
C ALA A 610 7.76 0.75 8.97
N LEU A 611 8.90 0.15 8.65
CA LEU A 611 10.18 0.50 9.28
C LEU A 611 10.72 1.84 8.78
N TYR A 612 10.51 2.19 7.50
CA TYR A 612 10.86 3.51 6.96
C TYR A 612 10.11 4.62 7.68
N MET A 613 8.81 4.45 7.89
CA MET A 613 8.00 5.34 8.72
C MET A 613 8.61 5.52 10.11
N LEU A 614 8.97 4.42 10.78
CA LEU A 614 9.49 4.46 12.15
C LEU A 614 10.86 5.17 12.24
N ASN A 615 11.73 4.97 11.25
CA ASN A 615 13.12 5.44 11.27
C ASN A 615 13.35 6.81 10.62
N TYR A 616 12.61 7.13 9.56
CA TYR A 616 12.85 8.31 8.72
C TYR A 616 11.84 9.45 8.93
N MET A 617 11.06 9.39 10.01
CA MET A 617 10.22 10.48 10.48
C MET A 617 10.79 11.12 11.75
N ARG A 618 10.57 12.43 11.89
CA ARG A 618 10.81 13.17 13.13
C ARG A 618 9.54 13.24 13.97
N THR A 619 9.76 13.22 15.27
CA THR A 619 8.69 13.45 16.25
C THR A 619 8.20 14.88 16.22
N PHE A 620 7.00 15.12 16.75
CA PHE A 620 6.44 16.47 16.85
C PHE A 620 7.28 17.43 17.66
N ALA A 621 7.96 16.93 18.69
CA ALA A 621 8.92 17.68 19.49
C ALA A 621 10.13 18.13 18.64
N GLU A 622 10.71 17.22 17.86
CA GLU A 622 11.85 17.49 16.99
C GLU A 622 11.50 18.47 15.85
N SER A 623 10.28 18.37 15.32
CA SER A 623 9.79 19.20 14.21
C SER A 623 9.01 20.46 14.66
N LYS A 624 8.77 20.64 15.97
CA LYS A 624 8.00 21.75 16.57
C LYS A 624 6.60 21.91 15.95
N VAL A 625 5.90 20.79 15.78
CA VAL A 625 4.54 20.75 15.21
C VAL A 625 3.50 20.56 16.31
N ALA A 626 2.43 21.33 16.30
CA ALA A 626 1.35 21.27 17.30
C ALA A 626 0.69 19.89 17.39
N ILE A 627 0.46 19.42 18.62
CA ILE A 627 -0.25 18.15 18.93
C ILE A 627 -1.77 18.31 18.90
N ALA A 628 -2.49 17.18 18.91
CA ALA A 628 -3.94 17.17 18.83
C ALA A 628 -4.59 17.84 20.06
N SER A 629 -5.65 18.61 19.82
CA SER A 629 -6.47 19.23 20.87
C SER A 629 -7.76 18.45 21.19
N ASP A 630 -8.03 17.38 20.46
CA ASP A 630 -9.22 16.53 20.59
C ASP A 630 -8.89 15.08 20.22
N GLY A 631 -9.80 14.17 20.55
CA GLY A 631 -9.68 12.76 20.23
C GLY A 631 -8.54 12.04 21.00
N PRO A 632 -8.20 10.81 20.60
CA PRO A 632 -7.18 10.00 21.28
C PRO A 632 -5.80 10.68 21.33
N GLY A 633 -5.45 11.46 20.31
CA GLY A 633 -4.16 12.16 20.21
C GLY A 633 -3.91 13.14 21.37
N ALA A 634 -4.94 13.81 21.88
CA ALA A 634 -4.81 14.81 22.94
C ALA A 634 -4.29 14.24 24.28
N GLN A 635 -4.33 12.92 24.46
CA GLN A 635 -3.90 12.25 25.70
C GLN A 635 -2.53 11.58 25.57
N ARG A 636 -2.07 11.26 24.36
CA ARG A 636 -0.86 10.45 24.14
C ARG A 636 0.30 11.21 23.50
N GLN A 637 0.00 12.24 22.69
CA GLN A 637 1.01 13.02 22.00
C GLN A 637 1.68 14.04 22.93
N GLN A 638 3.00 14.18 22.83
CA GLN A 638 3.80 15.09 23.64
C GLN A 638 4.61 16.05 22.75
N ASN A 639 4.83 17.27 23.25
CA ASN A 639 5.58 18.34 22.59
C ASN A 639 7.02 18.43 23.10
#